data_AF-A0AA39T797-F1
#
_entry.id   AF-A0AA39T797-F1
#
_cell.length_a   1.000
_cell.length_b   1.000
_cell.length_c   1.000
_cell.angle_alpha   90.00
_cell.angle_beta   90.00
_cell.angle_gamma   90.00
#
_symmetry.space_group_name_H-M   'P 1'
#
loop_
_entity.id
_entity.type
_entity.pdbx_description
1 polymer ?
#
loop_
_entity_poly.entity_id
_entity_poly.type
_entity_poly.pdbx_seq_one_letter_code
_entity_poly.pdbx_strand_id
1 'polypeptide(L)'
;MFHVLWSSHAVPRSPSLTLPRQMPLWKGKQKQEPRDDDGVLIPLNYVGSSAFDASYTLPLLVGSSKQNLSVQVDTGSADLWLASTDCASCSNSCPLYDSSQSTSVIKTGALFDIDYLIGNVTGTVVWDEIDINDQFTIGSQALAAATVVVSEPLGSRFSGVLGLSPPSNSRITSLIPATDSNAPDGATFSSNIFSSSSVSSTNQFMGLLMTRPDGGALGGRRPLLGIAKHPEQSDLPEWLGGSLDSIEYTRPVTSTSNLGVNMGTTLWKVTVQGVSVWVDDQERVVTLPSTARGTTAVLDSGVPIILTTKAIADGIYGAVGIGPGADGQYYIPCKTPLNMTLTLKMSSKSVVYSVHPLDLTALQSKNSGDTTTCVGLIQASDSSINTANAGDIILGVPFLRNVYMVLGFDGAVGTNGKGDNSGYQLGLMGLTEPGVAMSEFNTVRVEGRALDGASGPSGTPSSSNGGGIKIGYAALIGVGSFFGLAFLMFGLWRWTMWRRERNQINEGTDGNSAVEMAIATTLGRGDSNPKKQSWWARLRNGKHGPGAYQLADLEISEDEKRRRRFEAYMRRTERERMLSEYTVNSDVTKVGDYDGWKGEFGELSDPWDPATQLDWGQGHKGSHGKEREQMDSDSEREQLLSSEGGRTHATAGPP
;
A
#
# COMPACT_ATOMS: atom_id res chain seq x y z
N MET A 1 -108.49 14.37 -23.16
CA MET A 1 -107.49 15.10 -23.96
C MET A 1 -106.29 14.18 -24.13
N PHE A 2 -106.03 13.81 -25.40
CA PHE A 2 -104.93 13.07 -26.03
C PHE A 2 -103.73 12.52 -25.23
N HIS A 3 -103.47 11.20 -25.48
CA HIS A 3 -102.23 10.48 -25.81
C HIS A 3 -100.87 10.85 -25.17
N VAL A 4 -99.90 9.96 -24.89
CA VAL A 4 -99.67 8.49 -24.74
C VAL A 4 -98.13 8.39 -24.72
N LEU A 5 -97.51 7.65 -23.80
CA LEU A 5 -96.32 6.81 -24.05
C LEU A 5 -96.29 5.68 -22.99
N TRP A 6 -96.37 4.44 -23.49
CA TRP A 6 -96.27 3.11 -22.84
C TRP A 6 -94.80 2.78 -22.50
N SER A 7 -94.36 1.73 -21.77
CA SER A 7 -94.89 0.65 -20.91
C SER A 7 -93.69 -0.22 -20.45
N SER A 8 -93.89 -1.06 -19.41
CA SER A 8 -93.35 -2.43 -19.21
C SER A 8 -92.16 -2.70 -18.25
N HIS A 9 -92.51 -3.25 -17.08
CA HIS A 9 -91.94 -4.43 -16.36
C HIS A 9 -90.47 -4.88 -16.54
N ALA A 10 -89.69 -4.91 -15.43
CA ALA A 10 -88.79 -6.00 -15.01
C ALA A 10 -88.25 -5.79 -13.56
N VAL A 11 -87.96 -6.89 -12.86
CA VAL A 11 -87.55 -7.03 -11.44
C VAL A 11 -86.16 -6.42 -11.12
N PRO A 12 -85.92 -5.73 -9.97
CA PRO A 12 -84.56 -5.34 -9.56
C PRO A 12 -83.85 -6.42 -8.73
N ARG A 13 -82.63 -6.77 -9.18
CA ARG A 13 -81.64 -7.62 -8.51
C ARG A 13 -81.04 -6.91 -7.28
N SER A 14 -80.76 -7.67 -6.23
CA SER A 14 -79.95 -7.27 -5.09
C SER A 14 -78.48 -6.98 -5.51
N PRO A 15 -77.78 -6.07 -4.81
CA PRO A 15 -76.64 -5.37 -5.37
C PRO A 15 -75.35 -6.20 -5.38
N SER A 16 -74.69 -6.19 -6.53
CA SER A 16 -73.31 -6.65 -6.70
C SER A 16 -72.35 -5.75 -5.93
N LEU A 17 -71.59 -6.36 -5.02
CA LEU A 17 -70.37 -5.78 -4.43
C LEU A 17 -69.44 -5.36 -5.57
N THR A 18 -69.37 -4.06 -5.77
CA THR A 18 -68.53 -3.43 -6.79
C THR A 18 -67.14 -3.24 -6.20
N LEU A 19 -66.15 -3.86 -6.85
CA LEU A 19 -64.72 -3.66 -6.61
C LEU A 19 -64.39 -2.16 -6.57
N PRO A 20 -63.86 -1.63 -5.45
CA PRO A 20 -63.27 -0.30 -5.48
C PRO A 20 -61.92 -0.40 -6.20
N ARG A 21 -61.90 0.24 -7.39
CA ARG A 21 -60.83 1.08 -7.94
C ARG A 21 -59.41 0.51 -7.80
N GLN A 22 -58.86 0.06 -8.93
CA GLN A 22 -57.43 -0.17 -9.11
C GLN A 22 -56.63 0.93 -8.42
N MET A 23 -55.90 0.53 -7.38
CA MET A 23 -54.84 1.35 -6.81
C MET A 23 -53.87 1.66 -7.95
N PRO A 24 -53.35 2.90 -8.05
CA PRO A 24 -52.36 3.21 -9.06
C PRO A 24 -51.23 2.20 -8.91
N LEU A 25 -50.93 1.51 -10.01
CA LEU A 25 -49.78 0.64 -10.13
C LEU A 25 -48.57 1.49 -9.80
N TRP A 26 -48.11 1.40 -8.55
CA TRP A 26 -46.86 1.98 -8.13
C TRP A 26 -45.81 1.19 -8.91
N LYS A 27 -45.47 1.68 -10.11
CA LYS A 27 -44.14 1.46 -10.68
C LYS A 27 -43.21 2.16 -9.72
N GLY A 28 -42.94 1.53 -8.58
CA GLY A 28 -41.69 1.73 -7.89
C GLY A 28 -40.67 1.55 -8.99
N LYS A 29 -40.03 2.64 -9.40
CA LYS A 29 -38.63 2.51 -9.76
C LYS A 29 -38.07 1.75 -8.58
N GLN A 30 -37.68 0.49 -8.78
CA GLN A 30 -36.63 -0.04 -7.96
C GLN A 30 -35.55 1.01 -8.08
N LYS A 31 -35.40 1.81 -7.02
CA LYS A 31 -34.12 2.38 -6.73
C LYS A 31 -33.26 1.12 -6.71
N GLN A 32 -32.43 0.93 -7.73
CA GLN A 32 -31.33 0.00 -7.59
C GLN A 32 -30.73 0.36 -6.24
N GLU A 33 -30.89 -0.53 -5.26
CA GLU A 33 -29.96 -0.50 -4.15
C GLU A 33 -28.58 -0.55 -4.80
N PRO A 34 -27.68 0.40 -4.47
CA PRO A 34 -26.31 0.31 -4.96
C PRO A 34 -25.84 -1.10 -4.61
N ARG A 35 -25.29 -1.83 -5.57
CA ARG A 35 -24.62 -3.08 -5.20
C ARG A 35 -23.52 -2.70 -4.21
N ASP A 36 -23.39 -3.45 -3.14
CA ASP A 36 -22.28 -3.36 -2.17
C ASP A 36 -20.91 -3.76 -2.81
N ASP A 37 -20.69 -3.43 -4.09
CA ASP A 37 -19.54 -3.82 -4.93
C ASP A 37 -18.58 -2.63 -5.23
N ASP A 38 -18.80 -1.47 -4.61
CA ASP A 38 -17.99 -0.27 -4.85
C ASP A 38 -16.88 -0.21 -3.81
N GLY A 39 -15.63 -0.34 -4.23
CA GLY A 39 -14.47 -0.11 -3.37
C GLY A 39 -14.49 1.28 -2.69
N VAL A 40 -13.44 1.62 -1.95
CA VAL A 40 -13.45 2.83 -1.12
C VAL A 40 -12.30 3.77 -1.38
N LEU A 41 -12.54 5.07 -1.16
CA LEU A 41 -11.54 6.12 -1.16
C LEU A 41 -11.28 6.54 0.29
N ILE A 42 -10.06 6.35 0.75
CA ILE A 42 -9.63 6.66 2.12
C ILE A 42 -8.72 7.88 2.08
N PRO A 43 -9.01 8.96 2.84
CA PRO A 43 -8.13 10.11 2.90
C PRO A 43 -6.83 9.76 3.64
N LEU A 44 -5.72 10.13 3.03
CA LEU A 44 -4.40 10.10 3.65
C LEU A 44 -4.10 11.45 4.31
N ASN A 45 -3.15 11.43 5.25
CA ASN A 45 -2.60 12.64 5.86
C ASN A 45 -1.21 12.92 5.31
N TYR A 46 -0.93 14.17 4.97
CA TYR A 46 0.43 14.62 4.73
C TYR A 46 1.12 14.95 6.06
N VAL A 47 2.33 14.44 6.25
CA VAL A 47 3.23 14.73 7.38
C VAL A 47 4.55 15.18 6.79
N GLY A 48 5.11 16.28 7.32
CA GLY A 48 6.38 16.82 6.86
C GLY A 48 6.43 18.34 7.04
N SER A 49 7.62 18.85 7.27
CA SER A 49 7.90 20.29 7.40
C SER A 49 8.61 20.86 6.18
N SER A 50 9.07 19.98 5.29
CA SER A 50 9.80 20.25 4.06
C SER A 50 9.50 19.17 3.02
N ALA A 51 10.12 19.29 1.84
CA ALA A 51 10.06 18.22 0.85
C ALA A 51 10.95 17.01 1.20
N PHE A 52 11.94 17.16 2.08
CA PHE A 52 12.88 16.09 2.45
C PHE A 52 12.38 15.15 3.55
N ASP A 53 11.28 15.51 4.20
CA ASP A 53 10.61 14.75 5.27
C ASP A 53 9.12 14.55 4.94
N ALA A 54 8.77 14.56 3.65
CA ALA A 54 7.42 14.35 3.16
C ALA A 54 7.00 12.88 3.28
N SER A 55 5.98 12.61 4.08
CA SER A 55 5.36 11.30 4.27
C SER A 55 3.84 11.40 4.14
N TYR A 56 3.24 10.37 3.54
CA TYR A 56 1.78 10.24 3.41
C TYR A 56 1.34 9.07 4.26
N THR A 57 0.48 9.35 5.24
CA THR A 57 0.19 8.41 6.31
C THR A 57 -1.29 8.03 6.35
N LEU A 58 -1.55 6.77 6.64
CA LEU A 58 -2.87 6.19 6.82
C LEU A 58 -3.09 5.87 8.31
N PRO A 59 -4.14 6.40 8.96
CA PRO A 59 -4.53 5.92 10.29
C PRO A 59 -5.11 4.50 10.21
N LEU A 60 -4.66 3.63 11.11
CA LEU A 60 -5.15 2.27 11.31
C LEU A 60 -5.61 2.11 12.76
N LEU A 61 -6.64 1.30 12.97
CA LEU A 61 -7.03 0.82 14.29
C LEU A 61 -6.46 -0.59 14.47
N VAL A 62 -5.61 -0.77 15.48
CA VAL A 62 -4.85 -2.00 15.67
C VAL A 62 -5.28 -2.72 16.95
N GLY A 63 -5.54 -4.02 16.80
CA GLY A 63 -5.94 -4.93 17.85
C GLY A 63 -7.34 -4.69 18.41
N SER A 64 -7.76 -5.56 19.34
CA SER A 64 -9.11 -5.51 19.91
C SER A 64 -9.40 -4.26 20.74
N SER A 65 -8.36 -3.55 21.19
CA SER A 65 -8.45 -2.23 21.83
C SER A 65 -8.55 -1.06 20.85
N LYS A 66 -8.48 -1.32 19.52
CA LYS A 66 -8.55 -0.32 18.44
C LYS A 66 -7.55 0.81 18.64
N GLN A 67 -6.29 0.46 18.89
CA GLN A 67 -5.20 1.43 19.04
C GLN A 67 -5.03 2.24 17.75
N ASN A 68 -5.28 3.55 17.81
CA ASN A 68 -5.19 4.41 16.64
C ASN A 68 -3.73 4.78 16.35
N LEU A 69 -3.17 4.15 15.34
CA LEU A 69 -1.77 4.29 14.94
C LEU A 69 -1.71 4.65 13.46
N SER A 70 -1.00 5.72 13.14
CA SER A 70 -0.77 6.12 11.74
C SER A 70 0.50 5.49 11.22
N VAL A 71 0.47 5.03 9.97
CA VAL A 71 1.60 4.41 9.28
C VAL A 71 1.88 5.14 7.97
N GLN A 72 3.15 5.26 7.60
CA GLN A 72 3.51 5.74 6.27
C GLN A 72 3.10 4.70 5.22
N VAL A 73 2.41 5.14 4.17
CA VAL A 73 2.09 4.31 3.01
C VAL A 73 3.34 4.23 2.13
N ASP A 74 3.86 3.02 1.95
CA ASP A 74 5.14 2.78 1.29
C ASP A 74 5.02 1.75 0.16
N THR A 75 5.12 2.21 -1.10
CA THR A 75 5.13 1.33 -2.27
C THR A 75 6.48 0.67 -2.54
N GLY A 76 7.53 1.00 -1.78
CA GLY A 76 8.87 0.43 -1.85
C GLY A 76 9.10 -0.82 -0.98
N SER A 77 8.20 -1.13 -0.04
CA SER A 77 8.25 -2.33 0.82
C SER A 77 6.90 -3.07 0.88
N ALA A 78 6.83 -4.29 1.43
CA ALA A 78 5.60 -5.13 1.44
C ALA A 78 5.09 -5.48 2.85
N ASP A 79 5.88 -5.19 3.89
CA ASP A 79 5.57 -5.56 5.26
C ASP A 79 4.83 -4.42 5.99
N LEU A 80 3.91 -4.79 6.89
CA LEU A 80 3.37 -3.88 7.90
C LEU A 80 4.20 -4.00 9.17
N TRP A 81 4.73 -2.89 9.68
CA TRP A 81 5.39 -2.87 10.97
C TRP A 81 5.05 -1.61 11.77
N LEU A 82 5.06 -1.74 13.10
CA LEU A 82 4.74 -0.69 14.05
C LEU A 82 5.79 -0.67 15.16
N ALA A 83 6.24 0.54 15.53
CA ALA A 83 7.04 0.75 16.74
C ALA A 83 6.26 0.26 17.96
N SER A 84 6.82 -0.71 18.68
CA SER A 84 6.19 -1.33 19.85
C SER A 84 6.52 -0.57 21.13
N THR A 85 5.71 -0.74 22.18
CA THR A 85 6.08 -0.35 23.56
C THR A 85 7.34 -1.07 24.06
N ASP A 86 7.69 -2.20 23.46
CA ASP A 86 8.94 -2.93 23.71
C ASP A 86 10.16 -2.32 22.97
N CYS A 87 9.96 -1.23 22.21
CA CYS A 87 11.02 -0.62 21.42
C CYS A 87 11.98 0.21 22.25
N ALA A 88 13.21 -0.29 22.42
CA ALA A 88 14.23 0.37 23.22
C ALA A 88 14.82 1.63 22.55
N SER A 89 14.83 1.68 21.21
CA SER A 89 15.36 2.81 20.45
C SER A 89 14.29 3.80 19.99
N CYS A 90 13.01 3.45 20.11
CA CYS A 90 11.91 4.34 19.79
C CYS A 90 11.73 5.29 20.98
N SER A 91 12.10 6.57 20.81
CA SER A 91 11.78 7.58 21.80
C SER A 91 10.27 7.75 21.97
N ASN A 92 9.83 8.35 23.08
CA ASN A 92 8.43 8.77 23.33
C ASN A 92 7.90 9.83 22.33
N SER A 93 8.54 9.99 21.18
CA SER A 93 8.22 10.95 20.13
C SER A 93 7.15 10.46 19.17
N CYS A 94 6.81 9.17 19.14
CA CYS A 94 5.78 8.59 18.29
C CYS A 94 4.77 7.76 19.11
N PRO A 95 3.51 7.60 18.66
CA PRO A 95 2.59 6.62 19.21
C PRO A 95 3.20 5.22 19.14
N LEU A 96 2.98 4.36 20.13
CA LEU A 96 3.54 3.01 20.15
C LEU A 96 2.41 1.98 20.18
N TYR A 97 2.62 0.87 19.49
CA TYR A 97 1.76 -0.30 19.54
C TYR A 97 2.01 -1.07 20.84
N ASP A 98 0.98 -1.17 21.68
CA ASP A 98 1.00 -1.96 22.91
C ASP A 98 0.25 -3.28 22.68
N SER A 99 0.98 -4.33 22.36
CA SER A 99 0.40 -5.67 22.20
C SER A 99 -0.31 -6.18 23.46
N SER A 100 0.03 -5.70 24.66
CA SER A 100 -0.59 -6.15 25.91
C SER A 100 -2.02 -5.64 26.10
N GLN A 101 -2.41 -4.58 25.39
CA GLN A 101 -3.78 -4.04 25.39
C GLN A 101 -4.68 -4.73 24.36
N SER A 102 -4.16 -5.65 23.55
CA SER A 102 -4.92 -6.37 22.53
C SER A 102 -5.17 -7.81 22.96
N THR A 103 -6.43 -8.20 23.06
CA THR A 103 -6.83 -9.60 23.30
C THR A 103 -6.88 -10.43 22.01
N SER A 104 -6.82 -9.79 20.84
CA SER A 104 -6.75 -10.46 19.53
C SER A 104 -5.33 -10.80 19.10
N VAL A 105 -4.30 -10.31 19.82
CA VAL A 105 -2.91 -10.54 19.44
C VAL A 105 -2.52 -12.02 19.62
N ILE A 106 -1.82 -12.55 18.61
CA ILE A 106 -1.20 -13.87 18.65
C ILE A 106 0.28 -13.69 18.34
N LYS A 107 1.13 -13.98 19.34
CA LYS A 107 2.59 -13.92 19.19
C LYS A 107 3.09 -15.13 18.42
N THR A 108 3.84 -14.91 17.35
CA THR A 108 4.37 -16.00 16.50
C THR A 108 5.73 -16.52 16.98
N GLY A 109 6.51 -15.67 17.66
CA GLY A 109 7.90 -15.93 18.02
C GLY A 109 8.90 -15.76 16.87
N ALA A 110 8.45 -15.47 15.65
CA ALA A 110 9.33 -15.22 14.52
C ALA A 110 10.03 -13.85 14.68
N LEU A 111 11.35 -13.84 14.46
CA LEU A 111 12.16 -12.62 14.49
C LEU A 111 12.13 -11.94 13.12
N PHE A 112 11.83 -10.66 13.10
CA PHE A 112 11.75 -9.83 11.91
C PHE A 112 12.94 -8.89 11.83
N ASP A 113 13.50 -8.76 10.63
CA ASP A 113 14.51 -7.77 10.27
C ASP A 113 14.28 -7.26 8.83
N ILE A 114 14.40 -5.94 8.66
CA ILE A 114 14.32 -5.29 7.35
C ILE A 114 15.28 -4.09 7.31
N ASP A 115 16.04 -4.00 6.21
CA ASP A 115 16.91 -2.87 5.88
C ASP A 115 16.22 -2.00 4.83
N TYR A 116 16.06 -0.71 5.15
CA TYR A 116 15.63 0.34 4.22
C TYR A 116 16.86 1.08 3.65
N LEU A 117 16.60 2.02 2.74
CA LEU A 117 17.64 2.83 2.07
C LEU A 117 18.58 3.54 3.05
N ILE A 118 18.05 3.99 4.20
CA ILE A 118 18.77 4.77 5.21
C ILE A 118 18.64 4.23 6.63
N GLY A 119 17.76 3.25 6.86
CA GLY A 119 17.40 2.77 8.17
C GLY A 119 17.25 1.25 8.25
N ASN A 120 17.05 0.76 9.48
CA ASN A 120 16.85 -0.65 9.76
C ASN A 120 15.82 -0.81 10.88
N VAL A 121 15.00 -1.85 10.76
CA VAL A 121 14.01 -2.22 11.76
C VAL A 121 14.19 -3.68 12.12
N THR A 122 14.15 -3.97 13.42
CA THR A 122 14.07 -5.34 13.94
C THR A 122 12.93 -5.47 14.94
N GLY A 123 12.34 -6.66 15.04
CA GLY A 123 11.18 -6.89 15.88
C GLY A 123 10.75 -8.35 15.93
N THR A 124 9.53 -8.56 16.39
CA THR A 124 8.88 -9.87 16.38
C THR A 124 7.59 -9.82 15.59
N VAL A 125 7.32 -10.84 14.79
CA VAL A 125 6.06 -10.94 14.05
C VAL A 125 4.94 -11.34 15.02
N VAL A 126 3.82 -10.63 14.94
CA VAL A 126 2.56 -10.96 15.60
C VAL A 126 1.45 -10.99 14.56
N TRP A 127 0.38 -11.73 14.86
CA TRP A 127 -0.91 -11.50 14.20
C TRP A 127 -1.78 -10.68 15.11
N ASP A 128 -2.42 -9.66 14.57
CA ASP A 128 -3.44 -8.91 15.29
C ASP A 128 -4.52 -8.43 14.33
N GLU A 129 -5.61 -7.91 14.89
CA GLU A 129 -6.68 -7.30 14.11
C GLU A 129 -6.22 -5.94 13.54
N ILE A 130 -6.53 -5.68 12.27
CA ILE A 130 -6.38 -4.36 11.65
C ILE A 130 -7.73 -3.92 11.14
N ASP A 131 -8.08 -2.68 11.44
CA ASP A 131 -9.31 -2.06 11.01
C ASP A 131 -9.04 -0.68 10.39
N ILE A 132 -9.69 -0.42 9.25
CA ILE A 132 -9.59 0.82 8.50
C ILE A 132 -10.97 1.49 8.50
N ASN A 133 -11.18 2.39 9.46
CA ASN A 133 -12.39 3.21 9.59
C ASN A 133 -13.71 2.42 9.48
N ASP A 134 -13.76 1.20 10.05
CA ASP A 134 -14.91 0.29 9.99
C ASP A 134 -15.30 -0.15 8.56
N GLN A 135 -14.46 0.09 7.56
CA GLN A 135 -14.69 -0.29 6.16
C GLN A 135 -14.08 -1.65 5.83
N PHE A 136 -12.87 -1.91 6.34
CA PHE A 136 -12.18 -3.18 6.20
C PHE A 136 -11.63 -3.63 7.54
N THR A 137 -11.95 -4.87 7.90
CA THR A 137 -11.40 -5.53 9.08
C THR A 137 -10.65 -6.78 8.66
N ILE A 138 -9.37 -6.87 9.00
CA ILE A 138 -8.53 -8.05 8.84
C ILE A 138 -8.32 -8.64 10.23
N GLY A 139 -8.90 -9.82 10.51
CA GLY A 139 -8.88 -10.40 11.85
C GLY A 139 -7.51 -10.92 12.33
N SER A 140 -6.58 -11.20 11.41
CA SER A 140 -5.24 -11.70 11.75
C SER A 140 -4.20 -11.22 10.73
N GLN A 141 -4.00 -9.91 10.66
CA GLN A 141 -2.94 -9.33 9.84
C GLN A 141 -1.59 -9.62 10.49
N ALA A 142 -0.68 -10.20 9.72
CA ALA A 142 0.71 -10.33 10.16
C ALA A 142 1.37 -8.94 10.14
N LEU A 143 1.96 -8.55 11.27
CA LEU A 143 2.71 -7.30 11.40
C LEU A 143 3.93 -7.51 12.29
N ALA A 144 5.00 -6.75 12.04
CA ALA A 144 6.15 -6.75 12.93
C ALA A 144 6.00 -5.70 14.03
N ALA A 145 6.01 -6.16 15.29
CA ALA A 145 6.15 -5.29 16.45
C ALA A 145 7.63 -4.95 16.61
N ALA A 146 8.03 -3.76 16.15
CA ALA A 146 9.41 -3.33 16.10
C ALA A 146 9.94 -3.04 17.51
N THR A 147 11.12 -3.61 17.83
CA THR A 147 11.83 -3.45 19.10
C THR A 147 13.08 -2.57 18.95
N VAL A 148 13.58 -2.43 17.73
CA VAL A 148 14.65 -1.49 17.37
C VAL A 148 14.29 -0.87 16.02
N VAL A 149 14.32 0.45 15.98
CA VAL A 149 14.20 1.28 14.78
C VAL A 149 15.39 2.23 14.73
N VAL A 150 16.09 2.26 13.60
CA VAL A 150 17.26 3.12 13.37
C VAL A 150 17.05 3.91 12.09
N SER A 151 17.24 5.23 12.15
CA SER A 151 17.23 6.15 11.00
C SER A 151 15.95 6.14 10.15
N GLU A 152 14.83 5.67 10.70
CA GLU A 152 13.51 5.87 10.12
C GLU A 152 12.88 7.17 10.65
N PRO A 153 12.16 7.93 9.81
CA PRO A 153 11.65 9.27 10.15
C PRO A 153 10.40 9.23 11.05
N LEU A 154 10.33 8.30 12.00
CA LEU A 154 9.22 8.19 12.95
C LEU A 154 9.05 9.50 13.73
N GLY A 155 7.81 9.85 14.03
CA GLY A 155 7.50 11.09 14.74
C GLY A 155 6.11 11.07 15.36
N SER A 156 5.68 12.21 15.90
CA SER A 156 4.44 12.27 16.68
C SER A 156 3.17 12.04 15.86
N ARG A 157 3.32 11.90 14.54
CA ARG A 157 2.24 11.79 13.57
C ARG A 157 2.13 10.40 12.94
N PHE A 158 3.13 9.54 13.07
CA PHE A 158 3.08 8.16 12.60
C PHE A 158 4.17 7.30 13.25
N SER A 159 3.92 6.00 13.33
CA SER A 159 4.63 5.05 14.19
C SER A 159 5.12 3.81 13.47
N GLY A 160 5.04 3.78 12.14
CA GLY A 160 5.42 2.62 11.35
C GLY A 160 5.16 2.79 9.88
N VAL A 161 5.25 1.69 9.15
CA VAL A 161 5.11 1.63 7.69
C VAL A 161 4.11 0.56 7.30
N LEU A 162 3.28 0.88 6.31
CA LEU A 162 2.44 -0.05 5.58
C LEU A 162 3.01 -0.25 4.18
N GLY A 163 3.65 -1.40 3.96
CA GLY A 163 4.17 -1.79 2.67
C GLY A 163 3.07 -2.19 1.68
N LEU A 164 3.13 -1.64 0.46
CA LEU A 164 2.22 -1.90 -0.67
C LEU A 164 2.94 -2.39 -1.94
N SER A 165 4.21 -2.77 -1.84
CA SER A 165 4.91 -3.49 -2.91
C SER A 165 4.37 -4.92 -3.06
N PRO A 166 4.61 -5.59 -4.20
CA PRO A 166 4.17 -6.97 -4.41
C PRO A 166 4.54 -7.91 -3.26
N PRO A 167 3.67 -8.86 -2.88
CA PRO A 167 3.89 -9.77 -1.74
C PRO A 167 5.20 -10.57 -1.77
N SER A 168 5.76 -10.82 -2.95
CA SER A 168 7.06 -11.46 -3.14
C SER A 168 8.24 -10.70 -2.48
N ASN A 169 8.04 -9.42 -2.13
CA ASN A 169 9.01 -8.59 -1.42
C ASN A 169 8.90 -8.67 0.11
N SER A 170 7.88 -9.36 0.64
CA SER A 170 7.58 -9.44 2.07
C SER A 170 8.59 -10.28 2.83
N ARG A 171 9.19 -9.70 3.87
CA ARG A 171 10.05 -10.40 4.82
C ARG A 171 9.22 -11.31 5.72
N ILE A 172 8.05 -10.88 6.16
CA ILE A 172 7.14 -11.68 6.98
C ILE A 172 6.69 -12.92 6.20
N THR A 173 6.29 -12.80 4.93
CA THR A 173 5.91 -13.95 4.09
C THR A 173 7.09 -14.94 3.95
N SER A 174 8.33 -14.44 3.88
CA SER A 174 9.53 -15.30 3.81
C SER A 174 9.81 -16.09 5.10
N LEU A 175 9.37 -15.56 6.26
CA LEU A 175 9.52 -16.19 7.58
C LEU A 175 8.35 -17.12 7.89
N ILE A 176 7.14 -16.71 7.52
CA ILE A 176 5.88 -17.39 7.74
C ILE A 176 5.13 -17.42 6.41
N PRO A 177 5.28 -18.49 5.60
CA PRO A 177 4.68 -18.55 4.28
C PRO A 177 3.17 -18.38 4.31
N ALA A 178 2.64 -17.61 3.38
CA ALA A 178 1.21 -17.53 3.13
C ALA A 178 0.67 -18.90 2.65
N THR A 179 -0.46 -19.31 3.20
CA THR A 179 -1.13 -20.59 2.89
C THR A 179 -2.44 -20.36 2.16
N ASP A 180 -3.16 -21.42 1.81
CA ASP A 180 -4.54 -21.40 1.32
C ASP A 180 -5.56 -21.78 2.42
N SER A 181 -5.12 -22.01 3.65
CA SER A 181 -5.95 -22.44 4.79
C SER A 181 -6.51 -21.27 5.62
N ASN A 182 -7.60 -21.44 6.36
CA ASN A 182 -8.14 -20.35 7.20
C ASN A 182 -7.27 -19.99 8.44
N ALA A 183 -6.11 -20.62 8.63
CA ALA A 183 -5.22 -20.30 9.75
C ALA A 183 -4.49 -18.97 9.52
N PRO A 184 -4.14 -18.22 10.59
CA PRO A 184 -3.23 -17.08 10.50
C PRO A 184 -1.90 -17.48 9.83
N ASP A 185 -1.43 -16.64 8.91
CA ASP A 185 -0.19 -16.83 8.16
C ASP A 185 0.45 -15.47 7.80
N GLY A 186 1.62 -15.46 7.15
CA GLY A 186 2.39 -14.24 6.93
C GLY A 186 1.93 -13.37 5.75
N ALA A 187 0.68 -13.49 5.30
CA ALA A 187 0.19 -12.74 4.14
C ALA A 187 0.24 -11.22 4.36
N THR A 188 0.57 -10.53 3.28
CA THR A 188 0.65 -9.07 3.24
C THR A 188 -0.72 -8.42 3.40
N PHE A 189 -0.70 -7.13 3.74
CA PHE A 189 -1.91 -6.34 3.87
C PHE A 189 -2.74 -6.33 2.57
N SER A 190 -2.11 -6.10 1.42
CA SER A 190 -2.80 -6.11 0.12
C SER A 190 -3.48 -7.45 -0.17
N SER A 191 -2.80 -8.56 0.07
CA SER A 191 -3.37 -9.88 -0.18
C SER A 191 -4.52 -10.20 0.77
N ASN A 192 -4.45 -9.76 2.03
CA ASN A 192 -5.56 -9.92 2.97
C ASN A 192 -6.78 -9.08 2.57
N ILE A 193 -6.61 -7.81 2.19
CA ILE A 193 -7.71 -6.94 1.72
C ILE A 193 -8.42 -7.53 0.51
N PHE A 194 -7.68 -7.97 -0.52
CA PHE A 194 -8.28 -8.48 -1.76
C PHE A 194 -8.81 -9.91 -1.65
N SER A 195 -8.47 -10.62 -0.57
CA SER A 195 -9.10 -11.90 -0.22
C SER A 195 -10.36 -11.75 0.65
N SER A 196 -10.66 -10.53 1.13
CA SER A 196 -11.86 -10.26 1.90
C SER A 196 -13.12 -10.29 1.02
N SER A 197 -14.25 -10.70 1.57
CA SER A 197 -15.53 -10.72 0.85
C SER A 197 -16.06 -9.33 0.46
N SER A 198 -15.44 -8.26 0.96
CA SER A 198 -15.85 -6.88 0.75
C SER A 198 -15.29 -6.28 -0.55
N VAL A 199 -14.43 -6.99 -1.28
CA VAL A 199 -13.85 -6.50 -2.53
C VAL A 199 -14.13 -7.49 -3.65
N SER A 200 -14.66 -6.99 -4.77
CA SER A 200 -14.88 -7.81 -5.97
C SER A 200 -13.57 -8.41 -6.46
N SER A 201 -13.60 -9.69 -6.83
CA SER A 201 -12.48 -10.37 -7.49
C SER A 201 -12.08 -9.75 -8.83
N THR A 202 -12.92 -8.87 -9.39
CA THR A 202 -12.62 -8.15 -10.63
C THR A 202 -11.96 -6.78 -10.44
N ASN A 203 -11.82 -6.31 -9.19
CA ASN A 203 -11.34 -4.97 -8.86
C ASN A 203 -10.24 -5.05 -7.78
N GLN A 204 -9.17 -5.78 -8.06
CA GLN A 204 -8.08 -5.97 -7.11
C GLN A 204 -6.96 -4.96 -7.37
N PHE A 205 -7.22 -3.69 -7.09
CA PHE A 205 -6.21 -2.64 -7.23
C PHE A 205 -6.24 -1.64 -6.07
N MET A 206 -5.10 -1.01 -5.83
CA MET A 206 -5.00 0.17 -4.99
C MET A 206 -4.61 1.40 -5.82
N GLY A 207 -5.28 2.52 -5.59
CA GLY A 207 -5.01 3.80 -6.24
C GLY A 207 -4.34 4.77 -5.27
N LEU A 208 -3.27 5.44 -5.70
CA LEU A 208 -2.61 6.47 -4.89
C LEU A 208 -2.68 7.81 -5.62
N LEU A 209 -3.37 8.77 -5.00
CA LEU A 209 -3.42 10.17 -5.42
C LEU A 209 -2.73 11.03 -4.36
N MET A 210 -1.59 11.62 -4.71
CA MET A 210 -0.79 12.43 -3.78
C MET A 210 -0.92 13.91 -4.12
N THR A 211 -1.10 14.75 -3.11
CA THR A 211 -1.26 16.20 -3.28
C THR A 211 -0.20 16.97 -2.47
N ARG A 212 0.17 18.17 -2.93
CA ARG A 212 1.04 19.06 -2.15
C ARG A 212 0.25 19.76 -1.04
N PRO A 213 0.86 20.02 0.13
CA PRO A 213 0.22 20.76 1.22
C PRO A 213 0.06 22.26 0.92
N ASP A 214 0.86 22.82 0.02
CA ASP A 214 0.83 24.24 -0.35
C ASP A 214 -0.21 24.57 -1.43
N GLY A 215 -0.93 23.57 -1.96
CA GLY A 215 -1.98 23.73 -2.96
C GLY A 215 -1.50 23.60 -4.41
N GLY A 216 -2.17 24.30 -5.32
CA GLY A 216 -1.93 24.26 -6.78
C GLY A 216 -3.09 23.64 -7.56
N ALA A 217 -2.81 22.95 -8.66
CA ALA A 217 -3.81 22.38 -9.57
C ALA A 217 -4.80 21.42 -8.88
N LEU A 218 -4.33 20.72 -7.84
CA LEU A 218 -5.14 19.86 -7.01
C LEU A 218 -5.79 20.60 -5.82
N GLY A 219 -5.65 21.92 -5.70
CA GLY A 219 -6.54 22.81 -4.94
C GLY A 219 -6.68 22.49 -3.45
N GLY A 220 -5.61 22.11 -2.76
CA GLY A 220 -5.66 21.72 -1.34
C GLY A 220 -6.48 20.45 -1.07
N ARG A 221 -6.82 19.67 -2.12
CA ARG A 221 -7.46 18.36 -1.98
C ARG A 221 -6.61 17.44 -1.11
N ARG A 222 -7.28 16.56 -0.37
CA ARG A 222 -6.59 15.57 0.45
C ARG A 222 -5.98 14.50 -0.44
N PRO A 223 -4.78 13.98 -0.11
CA PRO A 223 -4.29 12.79 -0.75
C PRO A 223 -5.22 11.61 -0.45
N LEU A 224 -5.35 10.67 -1.38
CA LEU A 224 -6.30 9.55 -1.30
C LEU A 224 -5.59 8.22 -1.56
N LEU A 225 -5.99 7.20 -0.79
CA LEU A 225 -5.78 5.80 -1.08
C LEU A 225 -7.11 5.18 -1.51
N GLY A 226 -7.21 4.79 -2.76
CA GLY A 226 -8.33 3.99 -3.26
C GLY A 226 -8.05 2.50 -3.05
N ILE A 227 -9.01 1.76 -2.52
CA ILE A 227 -9.02 0.30 -2.51
C ILE A 227 -10.17 -0.14 -3.39
N ALA A 228 -9.88 -0.77 -4.52
CA ALA A 228 -10.86 -1.19 -5.53
C ALA A 228 -11.74 -0.06 -6.10
N LYS A 229 -11.36 1.21 -5.86
CA LYS A 229 -12.07 2.39 -6.34
C LYS A 229 -11.10 3.47 -6.81
N HIS A 230 -11.40 4.02 -7.98
CA HIS A 230 -10.69 5.16 -8.56
C HIS A 230 -11.20 6.49 -7.98
N PRO A 231 -10.39 7.56 -8.01
CA PRO A 231 -10.83 8.91 -7.64
C PRO A 231 -11.98 9.39 -8.53
N GLU A 232 -12.84 10.25 -7.98
CA GLU A 232 -13.98 10.82 -8.70
C GLU A 232 -13.58 12.11 -9.43
N GLN A 233 -14.44 12.62 -10.31
CA GLN A 233 -14.14 13.85 -11.08
C GLN A 233 -13.77 15.04 -10.19
N SER A 234 -14.36 15.15 -9.00
CA SER A 234 -14.06 16.19 -8.03
C SER A 234 -12.65 16.11 -7.46
N ASP A 235 -12.03 14.92 -7.47
CA ASP A 235 -10.71 14.66 -6.92
C ASP A 235 -9.60 14.95 -7.93
N LEU A 236 -9.92 15.00 -9.22
CA LEU A 236 -8.98 15.16 -10.32
C LEU A 236 -8.85 16.63 -10.77
N PRO A 237 -7.75 17.00 -11.46
CA PRO A 237 -7.62 18.31 -12.10
C PRO A 237 -8.73 18.55 -13.13
N GLU A 238 -9.18 19.81 -13.22
CA GLU A 238 -10.33 20.19 -14.07
C GLU A 238 -10.12 19.85 -15.55
N TRP A 239 -8.90 20.01 -16.06
CA TRP A 239 -8.57 19.76 -17.47
C TRP A 239 -8.67 18.27 -17.87
N LEU A 240 -8.68 17.34 -16.91
CA LEU A 240 -8.93 15.92 -17.21
C LEU A 240 -10.42 15.64 -17.40
N GLY A 241 -11.31 16.57 -17.06
CA GLY A 241 -12.76 16.42 -17.20
C GLY A 241 -13.33 15.22 -16.43
N GLY A 242 -12.62 14.72 -15.41
CA GLY A 242 -12.96 13.50 -14.69
C GLY A 242 -12.70 12.19 -15.46
N SER A 243 -12.11 12.25 -16.66
CA SER A 243 -11.77 11.05 -17.43
C SER A 243 -10.58 10.33 -16.82
N LEU A 244 -10.71 9.02 -16.69
CA LEU A 244 -9.65 8.10 -16.31
C LEU A 244 -9.02 7.41 -17.54
N ASP A 245 -9.47 7.74 -18.76
CA ASP A 245 -9.04 7.06 -20.00
C ASP A 245 -7.55 7.25 -20.30
N SER A 246 -6.93 8.25 -19.68
CA SER A 246 -5.51 8.54 -19.81
C SER A 246 -4.62 7.71 -18.88
N ILE A 247 -5.19 6.83 -18.04
CA ILE A 247 -4.40 5.81 -17.33
C ILE A 247 -3.81 4.85 -18.37
N GLU A 248 -2.49 4.76 -18.39
CA GLU A 248 -1.75 3.80 -19.20
C GLU A 248 -1.13 2.76 -18.28
N TYR A 249 -1.26 1.48 -18.67
CA TYR A 249 -0.82 0.35 -17.86
C TYR A 249 0.45 -0.29 -18.44
N THR A 250 1.25 -0.86 -17.54
CA THR A 250 2.40 -1.69 -17.88
C THR A 250 2.53 -2.84 -16.90
N ARG A 251 3.20 -3.92 -17.33
CA ARG A 251 3.66 -4.94 -16.39
C ARG A 251 4.93 -4.42 -15.70
N PRO A 252 5.02 -4.46 -14.36
CA PRO A 252 6.23 -4.03 -13.69
C PRO A 252 7.43 -4.86 -14.16
N VAL A 253 8.57 -4.19 -14.32
CA VAL A 253 9.84 -4.85 -14.68
C VAL A 253 10.25 -5.78 -13.55
N THR A 254 10.62 -7.02 -13.91
CA THR A 254 11.06 -7.99 -12.92
C THR A 254 12.34 -7.54 -12.21
N SER A 255 12.42 -7.85 -10.93
CA SER A 255 13.61 -7.63 -10.12
C SER A 255 14.62 -8.73 -10.35
N THR A 256 15.90 -8.37 -10.25
CA THR A 256 17.01 -9.31 -10.33
C THR A 256 17.90 -9.12 -9.11
N SER A 257 18.36 -10.22 -8.52
CA SER A 257 19.33 -10.17 -7.43
C SER A 257 20.70 -9.65 -7.91
N ASN A 258 21.58 -9.35 -6.95
CA ASN A 258 22.99 -9.02 -7.20
C ASN A 258 23.76 -10.11 -7.97
N LEU A 259 23.25 -11.36 -7.96
CA LEU A 259 23.82 -12.49 -8.69
C LEU A 259 23.19 -12.69 -10.08
N GLY A 260 22.29 -11.78 -10.51
CA GLY A 260 21.60 -11.85 -11.79
C GLY A 260 20.42 -12.81 -11.83
N VAL A 261 20.02 -13.38 -10.70
CA VAL A 261 18.85 -14.29 -10.61
C VAL A 261 17.56 -13.47 -10.69
N ASN A 262 16.63 -13.87 -11.55
CA ASN A 262 15.29 -13.29 -11.63
C ASN A 262 14.51 -13.58 -10.34
N MET A 263 14.00 -12.53 -9.69
CA MET A 263 13.24 -12.61 -8.44
C MET A 263 11.74 -12.38 -8.66
N GLY A 264 11.29 -12.35 -9.91
CA GLY A 264 9.93 -11.97 -10.26
C GLY A 264 9.67 -10.48 -9.98
N THR A 265 8.40 -10.12 -9.89
CA THR A 265 7.97 -8.75 -9.62
C THR A 265 7.93 -8.52 -8.12
N THR A 266 8.95 -7.86 -7.56
CA THR A 266 9.04 -7.50 -6.13
C THR A 266 8.85 -6.01 -5.86
N LEU A 267 8.92 -5.17 -6.89
CA LEU A 267 8.80 -3.72 -6.78
C LEU A 267 7.97 -3.18 -7.94
N TRP A 268 7.33 -2.02 -7.74
CA TRP A 268 6.63 -1.28 -8.80
C TRP A 268 7.64 -0.57 -9.70
N LYS A 269 8.23 -1.35 -10.63
CA LYS A 269 9.34 -0.92 -11.47
C LYS A 269 8.90 -0.71 -12.92
N VAL A 270 9.37 0.36 -13.55
CA VAL A 270 9.07 0.72 -14.95
C VAL A 270 10.36 0.97 -15.74
N THR A 271 10.32 0.78 -17.06
CA THR A 271 11.43 1.16 -17.93
C THR A 271 11.36 2.65 -18.25
N VAL A 272 12.47 3.36 -18.07
CA VAL A 272 12.66 4.76 -18.45
C VAL A 272 13.33 4.80 -19.82
N GLN A 273 12.67 5.42 -20.79
CA GLN A 273 13.19 5.54 -22.16
C GLN A 273 13.82 6.90 -22.43
N GLY A 274 13.46 7.92 -21.66
CA GLY A 274 14.00 9.25 -21.81
C GLY A 274 13.80 10.11 -20.57
N VAL A 275 14.74 11.01 -20.36
CA VAL A 275 14.64 12.13 -19.44
C VAL A 275 14.98 13.36 -20.25
N SER A 276 14.09 14.34 -20.27
CA SER A 276 14.32 15.60 -20.99
C SER A 276 14.13 16.78 -20.06
N VAL A 277 15.02 17.76 -20.16
CA VAL A 277 14.92 19.04 -19.47
C VAL A 277 14.69 20.13 -20.50
N TRP A 278 13.72 20.99 -20.26
CA TRP A 278 13.32 22.04 -21.20
C TRP A 278 13.86 23.39 -20.73
N VAL A 279 14.66 24.04 -21.57
CA VAL A 279 15.26 25.36 -21.29
C VAL A 279 14.98 26.27 -22.47
N ASP A 280 14.28 27.38 -22.24
CA ASP A 280 13.87 28.33 -23.28
C ASP A 280 13.17 27.63 -24.47
N ASP A 281 12.22 26.73 -24.15
CA ASP A 281 11.48 25.88 -25.10
C ASP A 281 12.34 24.93 -25.94
N GLN A 282 13.63 24.78 -25.60
CA GLN A 282 14.52 23.81 -26.23
C GLN A 282 14.65 22.56 -25.37
N GLU A 283 14.40 21.41 -26.00
CA GLU A 283 14.59 20.10 -25.38
C GLU A 283 16.09 19.80 -25.21
N ARG A 284 16.50 19.51 -23.98
CA ARG A 284 17.82 18.98 -23.65
C ARG A 284 17.66 17.55 -23.14
N VAL A 285 17.96 16.59 -24.01
CA VAL A 285 17.86 15.16 -23.70
C VAL A 285 19.00 14.76 -22.78
N VAL A 286 18.66 14.16 -21.63
CA VAL A 286 19.63 13.61 -20.68
C VAL A 286 20.06 12.23 -21.16
N THR A 287 21.37 12.00 -21.20
CA THR A 287 21.92 10.70 -21.59
C THR A 287 21.67 9.68 -20.47
N LEU A 288 20.93 8.63 -20.79
CA LEU A 288 20.66 7.53 -19.87
C LEU A 288 21.76 6.46 -19.93
N PRO A 289 22.05 5.74 -18.83
CA PRO A 289 23.00 4.65 -18.83
C PRO A 289 22.64 3.56 -19.84
N SER A 290 23.56 3.25 -20.76
CA SER A 290 23.40 2.15 -21.72
C SER A 290 23.75 0.81 -21.07
N THR A 291 22.86 0.30 -20.22
CA THR A 291 22.99 -1.05 -19.65
C THR A 291 22.23 -2.07 -20.50
N ALA A 292 22.66 -3.34 -20.47
CA ALA A 292 21.95 -4.43 -21.16
C ALA A 292 20.49 -4.61 -20.68
N ARG A 293 20.15 -4.08 -19.49
CA ARG A 293 18.80 -4.13 -18.90
C ARG A 293 17.96 -2.87 -19.21
N GLY A 294 18.55 -1.87 -19.87
CA GLY A 294 17.95 -0.55 -20.03
C GLY A 294 17.90 0.22 -18.70
N THR A 295 17.45 1.46 -18.75
CA THR A 295 17.26 2.28 -17.54
C THR A 295 15.90 1.96 -16.91
N THR A 296 15.88 1.74 -15.61
CA THR A 296 14.65 1.42 -14.87
C THR A 296 14.46 2.33 -13.67
N ALA A 297 13.19 2.53 -13.30
CA ALA A 297 12.80 3.32 -12.15
C ALA A 297 11.84 2.54 -11.25
N VAL A 298 12.04 2.60 -9.94
CA VAL A 298 11.06 2.16 -8.94
C VAL A 298 10.20 3.35 -8.52
N LEU A 299 8.89 3.13 -8.40
CA LEU A 299 7.94 4.12 -7.91
C LEU A 299 7.68 3.89 -6.42
N ASP A 300 8.09 4.85 -5.59
CA ASP A 300 8.23 4.64 -4.15
C ASP A 300 7.66 5.81 -3.33
N SER A 301 6.46 5.64 -2.79
CA SER A 301 5.83 6.63 -1.91
C SER A 301 6.50 6.78 -0.55
N GLY A 302 7.36 5.83 -0.16
CA GLY A 302 8.16 5.86 1.06
C GLY A 302 9.34 6.83 0.98
N VAL A 303 9.76 7.21 -0.24
CA VAL A 303 10.94 8.08 -0.45
C VAL A 303 10.52 9.53 -0.71
N PRO A 304 10.95 10.50 0.12
CA PRO A 304 10.49 11.89 0.03
C PRO A 304 11.09 12.68 -1.14
N ILE A 305 12.08 12.14 -1.84
CA ILE A 305 12.82 12.79 -2.94
C ILE A 305 13.00 11.84 -4.13
N ILE A 306 13.46 12.34 -5.27
CA ILE A 306 13.93 11.48 -6.36
C ILE A 306 15.39 11.14 -6.10
N LEU A 307 15.72 9.86 -6.08
CA LEU A 307 17.10 9.38 -6.03
C LEU A 307 17.49 8.83 -7.40
N THR A 308 18.68 9.18 -7.90
CA THR A 308 19.19 8.65 -9.16
C THR A 308 20.71 8.48 -9.15
N THR A 309 21.25 7.84 -10.17
CA THR A 309 22.70 7.73 -10.33
C THR A 309 23.31 9.11 -10.52
N LYS A 310 24.57 9.28 -10.14
CA LYS A 310 25.25 10.57 -10.31
C LYS A 310 25.24 11.03 -11.78
N ALA A 311 25.40 10.10 -12.72
CA ALA A 311 25.40 10.40 -14.15
C ALA A 311 24.07 11.02 -14.63
N ILE A 312 22.94 10.48 -14.17
CA ILE A 312 21.61 11.00 -14.54
C ILE A 312 21.37 12.36 -13.87
N ALA A 313 21.69 12.51 -12.58
CA ALA A 313 21.55 13.77 -11.86
C ALA A 313 22.41 14.88 -12.50
N ASP A 314 23.69 14.61 -12.77
CA ASP A 314 24.59 15.55 -13.46
C ASP A 314 24.04 15.93 -14.84
N GLY A 315 23.43 15.00 -15.58
CA GLY A 315 22.80 15.29 -16.86
C GLY A 315 21.59 16.21 -16.73
N ILE A 316 20.71 15.98 -15.75
CA ILE A 316 19.52 16.79 -15.49
C ILE A 316 19.90 18.21 -15.09
N TYR A 317 20.75 18.38 -14.08
CA TYR A 317 21.15 19.70 -13.61
C TYR A 317 22.11 20.38 -14.58
N GLY A 318 22.99 19.61 -15.24
CA GLY A 318 23.87 20.12 -16.28
C GLY A 318 23.10 20.71 -17.46
N ALA A 319 21.90 20.20 -17.76
CA ALA A 319 21.01 20.78 -18.76
C ALA A 319 20.56 22.20 -18.41
N VAL A 320 20.57 22.64 -17.15
CA VAL A 320 20.34 24.03 -16.75
C VAL A 320 21.63 24.76 -16.32
N GLY A 321 22.79 24.20 -16.65
CA GLY A 321 24.09 24.79 -16.33
C GLY A 321 24.50 24.66 -14.86
N ILE A 322 23.95 23.68 -14.14
CA ILE A 322 24.19 23.46 -12.71
C ILE A 322 25.00 22.18 -12.50
N GLY A 323 26.06 22.28 -11.70
CA GLY A 323 26.81 21.13 -11.21
C GLY A 323 26.51 20.83 -9.74
N PRO A 324 26.99 19.69 -9.21
CA PRO A 324 26.89 19.40 -7.78
C PRO A 324 27.72 20.38 -6.95
N GLY A 325 27.23 20.68 -5.75
CA GLY A 325 27.97 21.39 -4.72
C GLY A 325 29.13 20.56 -4.15
N ALA A 326 29.93 21.18 -3.28
CA ALA A 326 31.07 20.52 -2.63
C ALA A 326 30.65 19.36 -1.71
N ASP A 327 29.41 19.37 -1.24
CA ASP A 327 28.74 18.32 -0.46
C ASP A 327 28.10 17.23 -1.34
N GLY A 328 28.19 17.35 -2.66
CA GLY A 328 27.57 16.44 -3.62
C GLY A 328 26.08 16.69 -3.87
N GLN A 329 25.47 17.66 -3.18
CA GLN A 329 24.06 18.01 -3.37
C GLN A 329 23.89 18.99 -4.53
N TYR A 330 22.69 19.04 -5.10
CA TYR A 330 22.37 19.96 -6.20
C TYR A 330 21.58 21.18 -5.70
N TYR A 331 22.06 22.36 -6.09
CA TYR A 331 21.48 23.64 -5.71
C TYR A 331 21.15 24.47 -6.94
N ILE A 332 19.96 25.06 -6.97
CA ILE A 332 19.41 25.82 -8.10
C ILE A 332 18.92 27.18 -7.62
N PRO A 333 19.15 28.30 -8.34
CA PRO A 333 18.54 29.57 -7.99
C PRO A 333 17.02 29.39 -7.89
N CYS A 334 16.40 29.84 -6.80
CA CYS A 334 14.99 29.54 -6.52
C CYS A 334 14.02 30.03 -7.61
N LYS A 335 14.42 31.04 -8.40
CA LYS A 335 13.64 31.59 -9.52
C LYS A 335 13.84 30.84 -10.84
N THR A 336 14.75 29.89 -10.89
CA THR A 336 15.01 29.07 -12.08
C THR A 336 14.14 27.81 -12.02
N PRO A 337 13.14 27.67 -12.91
CA PRO A 337 12.33 26.46 -12.97
C PRO A 337 13.14 25.30 -13.55
N LEU A 338 13.09 24.14 -12.90
CA LEU A 338 13.53 22.89 -13.51
C LEU A 338 12.31 22.26 -14.20
N ASN A 339 12.19 22.46 -15.52
CA ASN A 339 11.12 21.86 -16.31
C ASN A 339 11.59 20.52 -16.87
N MET A 340 11.07 19.42 -16.32
CA MET A 340 11.53 18.07 -16.64
C MET A 340 10.36 17.18 -17.04
N THR A 341 10.59 16.35 -18.07
CA THR A 341 9.67 15.30 -18.51
C THR A 341 10.36 13.93 -18.45
N LEU A 342 9.60 12.91 -18.06
CA LEU A 342 10.01 11.51 -18.05
C LEU A 342 9.25 10.73 -19.11
N THR A 343 9.96 10.07 -20.01
CA THR A 343 9.37 9.17 -21.00
C THR A 343 9.46 7.74 -20.48
N LEU A 344 8.31 7.16 -20.13
CA LEU A 344 8.20 5.81 -19.59
C LEU A 344 7.64 4.85 -20.62
N LYS A 345 8.16 3.61 -20.63
CA LYS A 345 7.62 2.54 -21.48
C LYS A 345 6.37 1.94 -20.83
N MET A 346 5.21 2.26 -21.39
CA MET A 346 3.94 1.62 -21.04
C MET A 346 3.62 0.50 -22.04
N SER A 347 2.69 -0.41 -21.74
CA SER A 347 2.45 -1.63 -22.54
C SER A 347 2.23 -1.35 -24.03
N SER A 348 1.45 -0.31 -24.35
CA SER A 348 1.04 0.01 -25.72
C SER A 348 1.92 1.06 -26.40
N LYS A 349 2.66 1.88 -25.64
CA LYS A 349 3.39 3.04 -26.13
C LYS A 349 4.34 3.64 -25.09
N SER A 350 5.25 4.48 -25.56
CA SER A 350 5.96 5.45 -24.72
C SER A 350 5.01 6.56 -24.29
N VAL A 351 5.02 6.92 -23.00
CA VAL A 351 4.21 8.00 -22.45
C VAL A 351 5.11 9.01 -21.77
N VAL A 352 4.86 10.29 -22.03
CA VAL A 352 5.62 11.41 -21.45
C VAL A 352 4.85 11.95 -20.25
N TYR A 353 5.50 11.98 -19.10
CA TYR A 353 4.97 12.54 -17.86
C TYR A 353 5.75 13.79 -17.47
N SER A 354 5.05 14.91 -17.35
CA SER A 354 5.61 16.19 -16.91
C SER A 354 5.71 16.24 -15.39
N VAL A 355 6.81 16.80 -14.86
CA VAL A 355 7.00 16.97 -13.42
C VAL A 355 6.99 18.45 -13.09
N HIS A 356 6.15 18.81 -12.13
CA HIS A 356 5.92 20.19 -11.72
C HIS A 356 7.20 20.79 -11.11
N PRO A 357 7.67 21.99 -11.54
CA PRO A 357 8.93 22.55 -11.06
C PRO A 357 9.00 22.82 -9.54
N LEU A 358 7.86 23.11 -8.90
CA LEU A 358 7.76 23.20 -7.43
C LEU A 358 7.97 21.84 -6.71
N ASP A 359 7.69 20.72 -7.36
CA ASP A 359 7.99 19.39 -6.80
C ASP A 359 9.45 18.99 -7.02
N LEU A 360 10.20 19.72 -7.85
CA LEU A 360 11.61 19.45 -8.13
C LEU A 360 12.58 20.33 -7.33
N THR A 361 12.07 21.31 -6.58
CA THR A 361 12.89 22.26 -5.82
C THR A 361 12.28 22.58 -4.46
N ALA A 362 13.11 22.68 -3.42
CA ALA A 362 12.70 23.09 -2.08
C ALA A 362 13.50 24.31 -1.60
N LEU A 363 12.89 25.15 -0.78
CA LEU A 363 13.65 26.21 -0.08
C LEU A 363 14.68 25.55 0.83
N GLN A 364 15.89 26.11 0.87
CA GLN A 364 16.83 25.78 1.93
C GLN A 364 16.25 26.18 3.29
N SER A 365 16.61 25.44 4.34
CA SER A 365 16.14 25.68 5.70
C SER A 365 16.25 27.16 6.09
N LYS A 366 15.30 27.68 6.89
CA LYS A 366 15.27 29.07 7.37
C LYS A 366 16.57 29.51 8.05
N ASN A 367 17.40 28.56 8.51
CA ASN A 367 18.68 28.82 9.16
C ASN A 367 19.86 29.00 8.18
N SER A 368 19.67 28.77 6.87
CA SER A 368 20.74 28.90 5.85
C SER A 368 21.12 30.36 5.59
N GLY A 369 20.25 31.32 5.91
CA GLY A 369 20.46 32.75 5.63
C GLY A 369 20.43 33.11 4.13
N ASP A 370 20.60 32.12 3.23
CA ASP A 370 20.42 32.24 1.80
C ASP A 370 18.99 31.85 1.38
N THR A 371 18.19 32.87 1.05
CA THR A 371 16.83 32.70 0.51
C THR A 371 16.81 32.71 -1.03
N THR A 372 17.97 32.82 -1.68
CA THR A 372 18.09 32.97 -3.13
C THR A 372 18.31 31.63 -3.83
N THR A 373 18.84 30.64 -3.11
CA THR A 373 19.15 29.31 -3.63
C THR A 373 18.24 28.24 -3.02
N CYS A 374 17.75 27.34 -3.88
CA CYS A 374 16.89 26.22 -3.54
C CYS A 374 17.67 24.92 -3.65
N VAL A 375 17.33 23.92 -2.83
CA VAL A 375 17.85 22.56 -3.00
C VAL A 375 17.02 21.86 -4.07
N GLY A 376 17.69 21.19 -4.99
CA GLY A 376 17.02 20.30 -5.93
C GLY A 376 16.51 19.04 -5.23
N LEU A 377 15.37 18.51 -5.66
CA LEU A 377 14.77 17.30 -5.07
C LEU A 377 15.09 16.02 -5.86
N ILE A 378 15.98 16.14 -6.85
CA ILE A 378 16.64 15.02 -7.51
C ILE A 378 18.05 14.94 -6.94
N GLN A 379 18.39 13.88 -6.22
CA GLN A 379 19.70 13.72 -5.59
C GLN A 379 20.42 12.47 -6.09
N ALA A 380 21.74 12.57 -6.17
CA ALA A 380 22.59 11.46 -6.57
C ALA A 380 22.86 10.53 -5.39
N SER A 381 22.56 9.24 -5.52
CA SER A 381 22.98 8.23 -4.55
C SER A 381 23.17 6.85 -5.19
N ASP A 382 24.33 6.64 -5.81
CA ASP A 382 24.66 5.36 -6.46
C ASP A 382 24.65 4.19 -5.45
N SER A 383 25.09 4.39 -4.21
CA SER A 383 25.09 3.35 -3.18
C SER A 383 23.68 2.92 -2.77
N SER A 384 22.76 3.88 -2.59
CA SER A 384 21.39 3.60 -2.19
C SER A 384 20.63 2.86 -3.29
N ILE A 385 20.82 3.27 -4.55
CA ILE A 385 20.18 2.65 -5.71
C ILE A 385 20.63 1.20 -5.90
N ASN A 386 21.93 0.94 -5.75
CA ASN A 386 22.48 -0.40 -5.81
C ASN A 386 21.95 -1.27 -4.66
N THR A 387 21.89 -0.74 -3.44
CA THR A 387 21.44 -1.49 -2.26
C THR A 387 19.97 -1.87 -2.35
N ALA A 388 19.12 -0.98 -2.85
CA ALA A 388 17.68 -1.20 -2.98
C ALA A 388 17.29 -2.09 -4.18
N ASN A 389 18.26 -2.55 -5.01
CA ASN A 389 17.97 -3.18 -6.31
C ASN A 389 16.97 -2.35 -7.16
N ALA A 390 17.01 -1.03 -6.99
CA ALA A 390 16.02 -0.09 -7.51
C ALA A 390 16.20 0.22 -9.01
N GLY A 391 17.23 -0.35 -9.64
CA GLY A 391 17.57 -0.03 -11.02
C GLY A 391 18.48 1.18 -11.08
N ASP A 392 17.99 2.29 -11.61
CA ASP A 392 18.76 3.51 -11.85
C ASP A 392 18.13 4.77 -11.23
N ILE A 393 16.83 4.72 -10.93
CA ILE A 393 16.05 5.84 -10.39
C ILE A 393 15.05 5.31 -9.36
N ILE A 394 14.90 6.04 -8.26
CA ILE A 394 13.74 5.93 -7.36
C ILE A 394 12.92 7.19 -7.57
N LEU A 395 11.74 7.03 -8.15
CA LEU A 395 10.75 8.07 -8.36
C LEU A 395 9.90 8.19 -7.09
N GLY A 396 10.38 9.02 -6.16
CA GLY A 396 9.72 9.28 -4.89
C GLY A 396 8.55 10.26 -4.98
N VAL A 397 8.17 10.81 -3.82
CA VAL A 397 7.09 11.79 -3.64
C VAL A 397 7.06 12.90 -4.70
N PRO A 398 8.19 13.53 -5.10
CA PRO A 398 8.20 14.55 -6.15
C PRO A 398 7.54 14.09 -7.46
N PHE A 399 7.84 12.88 -7.92
CA PHE A 399 7.23 12.35 -9.14
C PHE A 399 5.80 11.90 -8.87
N LEU A 400 5.56 11.23 -7.74
CA LEU A 400 4.25 10.63 -7.45
C LEU A 400 3.13 11.66 -7.18
N ARG A 401 3.46 12.91 -6.87
CA ARG A 401 2.48 14.02 -6.86
C ARG A 401 2.00 14.44 -8.25
N ASN A 402 2.74 14.07 -9.29
CA ASN A 402 2.48 14.45 -10.68
C ASN A 402 1.76 13.35 -11.46
N VAL A 403 1.46 12.22 -10.81
CA VAL A 403 0.76 11.10 -11.41
C VAL A 403 -0.29 10.53 -10.45
N TYR A 404 -1.39 10.04 -10.99
CA TYR A 404 -2.24 9.09 -10.28
C TYR A 404 -1.71 7.69 -10.55
N MET A 405 -1.33 6.98 -9.49
CA MET A 405 -0.68 5.66 -9.54
C MET A 405 -1.68 4.56 -9.19
N VAL A 406 -1.69 3.50 -9.99
CA VAL A 406 -2.57 2.33 -9.81
C VAL A 406 -1.71 1.08 -9.64
N LEU A 407 -1.92 0.38 -8.54
CA LEU A 407 -1.28 -0.87 -8.15
C LEU A 407 -2.27 -2.01 -8.36
N GLY A 408 -2.16 -2.72 -9.47
CA GLY A 408 -3.01 -3.87 -9.78
C GLY A 408 -2.42 -5.18 -9.25
N PHE A 409 -3.20 -5.91 -8.47
CA PHE A 409 -2.90 -7.22 -7.89
C PHE A 409 -3.84 -8.25 -8.56
N ASP A 410 -3.30 -9.32 -9.14
CA ASP A 410 -4.03 -10.39 -9.86
C ASP A 410 -4.90 -10.01 -11.10
N GLY A 411 -4.40 -9.14 -11.98
CA GLY A 411 -4.89 -9.02 -13.35
C GLY A 411 -6.26 -8.36 -13.57
N ALA A 412 -7.17 -8.36 -12.61
CA ALA A 412 -8.44 -7.67 -12.75
C ALA A 412 -8.34 -6.25 -12.17
N VAL A 413 -7.73 -5.33 -12.93
CA VAL A 413 -7.80 -3.90 -12.64
C VAL A 413 -9.10 -3.38 -13.23
N GLY A 414 -10.01 -2.98 -12.33
CA GLY A 414 -11.29 -2.38 -12.67
C GLY A 414 -11.19 -1.31 -13.74
N THR A 415 -11.75 -1.64 -14.91
CA THR A 415 -12.46 -0.75 -15.84
C THR A 415 -11.78 0.57 -16.23
N ASN A 416 -10.89 0.48 -17.21
CA ASN A 416 -10.95 1.23 -18.49
C ASN A 416 -10.60 0.37 -19.72
N GLY A 417 -10.58 -0.97 -19.56
CA GLY A 417 -10.32 -1.92 -20.65
C GLY A 417 -8.89 -1.92 -21.22
N LYS A 418 -7.94 -1.19 -20.62
CA LYS A 418 -6.54 -1.12 -21.07
C LYS A 418 -5.56 -2.04 -20.32
N GLY A 419 -5.98 -2.63 -19.19
CA GLY A 419 -5.19 -3.62 -18.45
C GLY A 419 -5.35 -5.03 -19.01
N ASP A 420 -4.29 -5.85 -18.92
CA ASP A 420 -4.31 -7.31 -19.13
C ASP A 420 -4.96 -8.04 -17.91
N ASN A 421 -5.68 -9.14 -18.12
CA ASN A 421 -6.34 -9.92 -17.07
C ASN A 421 -5.40 -10.85 -16.27
N SER A 422 -4.09 -10.60 -16.28
CA SER A 422 -3.12 -11.50 -15.64
C SER A 422 -1.86 -10.81 -15.10
N GLY A 423 -1.57 -11.08 -13.83
CA GLY A 423 -0.37 -10.64 -13.10
C GLY A 423 -0.45 -9.21 -12.57
N TYR A 424 0.66 -8.74 -11.99
CA TYR A 424 0.76 -7.37 -11.46
C TYR A 424 0.72 -6.32 -12.57
N GLN A 425 0.05 -5.21 -12.30
CA GLN A 425 -0.05 -4.07 -13.22
C GLN A 425 0.28 -2.77 -12.53
N LEU A 426 1.05 -1.93 -13.23
CA LEU A 426 1.32 -0.57 -12.83
C LEU A 426 0.62 0.38 -13.81
N GLY A 427 -0.38 1.10 -13.32
CA GLY A 427 -1.09 2.13 -14.07
C GLY A 427 -0.60 3.52 -13.68
N LEU A 428 -0.43 4.41 -14.65
CA LEU A 428 -0.04 5.80 -14.43
C LEU A 428 -0.85 6.75 -15.31
N MET A 429 -1.41 7.78 -14.70
CA MET A 429 -2.09 8.89 -15.36
C MET A 429 -1.42 10.21 -14.97
N GLY A 430 -1.03 11.03 -15.95
CA GLY A 430 -0.40 12.33 -15.70
C GLY A 430 -1.37 13.34 -15.09
N LEU A 431 -0.95 14.05 -14.06
CA LEU A 431 -1.74 15.06 -13.34
C LEU A 431 -1.20 16.48 -13.51
N THR A 432 -0.21 16.68 -14.38
CA THR A 432 0.54 17.93 -14.47
C THR A 432 0.45 18.50 -15.87
N GLU A 433 -0.23 19.64 -15.97
CA GLU A 433 -0.29 20.44 -17.19
C GLU A 433 0.84 21.48 -17.17
N PRO A 434 1.81 21.44 -18.12
CA PRO A 434 3.02 22.27 -18.08
C PRO A 434 2.75 23.78 -17.96
N GLY A 435 1.74 24.29 -18.67
CA GLY A 435 1.38 25.72 -18.61
C GLY A 435 0.89 26.15 -17.23
N VAL A 436 0.05 25.33 -16.60
CA VAL A 436 -0.43 25.58 -15.22
C VAL A 436 0.73 25.48 -14.25
N ALA A 437 1.56 24.44 -14.37
CA ALA A 437 2.69 24.21 -13.48
C ALA A 437 3.70 25.37 -13.49
N MET A 438 3.98 25.93 -14.66
CA MET A 438 4.85 27.09 -14.81
C MET A 438 4.24 28.37 -14.22
N SER A 439 2.93 28.56 -14.37
CA SER A 439 2.22 29.68 -13.76
C SER A 439 2.27 29.62 -12.22
N GLU A 440 2.03 28.44 -11.65
CA GLU A 440 2.13 28.22 -10.21
C GLU A 440 3.56 28.41 -9.69
N PHE A 441 4.55 27.89 -10.41
CA PHE A 441 5.95 28.12 -10.07
C PHE A 441 6.29 29.61 -10.03
N ASN A 442 5.88 30.39 -11.04
CA ASN A 442 6.12 31.83 -11.07
C ASN A 442 5.43 32.54 -9.89
N THR A 443 4.19 32.17 -9.60
CA THR A 443 3.42 32.71 -8.46
C THR A 443 4.19 32.51 -7.14
N VAL A 444 4.69 31.29 -6.90
CA VAL A 444 5.36 30.95 -5.64
C VAL A 444 6.80 31.48 -5.59
N ARG A 445 7.60 31.25 -6.63
CA ARG A 445 9.05 31.47 -6.59
C ARG A 445 9.49 32.83 -7.09
N VAL A 446 8.76 33.41 -8.04
CA VAL A 446 9.11 34.69 -8.65
C VAL A 446 8.36 35.83 -7.98
N GLU A 447 7.05 35.67 -7.75
CA GLU A 447 6.20 36.68 -7.13
C GLU A 447 6.14 36.58 -5.59
N GLY A 448 6.50 35.42 -5.02
CA GLY A 448 6.49 35.21 -3.57
C GLY A 448 5.07 35.10 -2.97
N ARG A 449 4.08 34.70 -3.76
CA ARG A 449 2.68 34.51 -3.33
C ARG A 449 2.41 33.03 -3.08
N ALA A 450 1.60 32.74 -2.08
CA ALA A 450 1.12 31.37 -1.85
C ALA A 450 0.09 30.98 -2.92
N LEU A 451 -0.03 29.68 -3.19
CA LEU A 451 -1.11 29.12 -4.02
C LEU A 451 -2.41 29.03 -3.18
N ASP A 452 -3.55 29.08 -3.86
CA ASP A 452 -4.86 28.92 -3.23
C ASP A 452 -4.91 27.56 -2.50
N GLY A 453 -5.10 27.58 -1.18
CA GLY A 453 -5.07 26.39 -0.32
C GLY A 453 -4.04 26.40 0.80
N ALA A 454 -3.12 27.38 0.84
CA ALA A 454 -2.25 27.58 1.99
C ALA A 454 -3.08 27.99 3.22
N SER A 455 -3.35 27.04 4.12
CA SER A 455 -3.89 27.32 5.44
C SER A 455 -2.81 28.00 6.30
N GLY A 456 -2.67 29.32 6.10
CA GLY A 456 -2.04 30.19 7.10
C GLY A 456 -2.90 30.23 8.38
N PRO A 457 -2.30 30.47 9.56
CA PRO A 457 -3.06 30.61 10.79
C PRO A 457 -4.08 31.74 10.64
N SER A 458 -5.31 31.47 11.05
CA SER A 458 -6.49 32.34 10.99
C SER A 458 -6.20 33.81 11.33
N GLY A 459 -5.99 34.62 10.30
CA GLY A 459 -6.04 36.07 10.37
C GLY A 459 -7.46 36.55 10.05
N THR A 460 -8.12 37.16 11.04
CA THR A 460 -9.45 37.77 10.96
C THR A 460 -9.51 38.81 9.82
N PRO A 461 -10.62 38.93 9.05
CA PRO A 461 -10.70 39.92 7.98
C PRO A 461 -10.89 41.32 8.59
N SER A 462 -9.86 42.17 8.52
CA SER A 462 -9.98 43.58 8.92
C SER A 462 -10.44 44.42 7.73
N SER A 463 -11.65 44.97 7.84
CA SER A 463 -12.17 46.00 6.95
C SER A 463 -11.29 47.24 6.98
N SER A 464 -11.14 47.85 5.81
CA SER A 464 -10.62 49.20 5.61
C SER A 464 -11.33 50.24 6.49
N ASN A 465 -10.55 50.97 7.29
CA ASN A 465 -10.70 52.43 7.46
C ASN A 465 -9.50 53.01 8.22
N GLY A 466 -9.04 54.16 7.75
CA GLY A 466 -7.74 54.73 8.10
C GLY A 466 -7.64 55.45 9.45
N GLY A 467 -6.41 55.85 9.77
CA GLY A 467 -6.12 56.90 10.73
C GLY A 467 -5.09 56.55 11.80
N GLY A 468 -3.87 57.06 11.64
CA GLY A 468 -3.13 57.70 12.73
C GLY A 468 -2.44 56.83 13.79
N ILE A 469 -1.12 56.67 13.61
CA ILE A 469 -0.12 56.29 14.61
C ILE A 469 -0.23 57.19 15.86
N LYS A 470 -0.36 56.61 17.08
CA LYS A 470 0.33 57.02 18.34
C LYS A 470 0.17 55.97 19.46
N ILE A 471 1.02 54.92 19.53
CA ILE A 471 1.25 54.15 20.78
C ILE A 471 2.74 53.80 20.88
N GLY A 472 3.54 54.75 21.37
CA GLY A 472 5.00 54.64 21.49
C GLY A 472 5.54 54.56 22.91
N TYR A 473 4.71 54.28 23.93
CA TYR A 473 5.18 54.31 25.33
C TYR A 473 4.85 53.06 26.17
N ALA A 474 3.95 52.17 25.74
CA ALA A 474 3.64 50.94 26.48
C ALA A 474 4.62 49.78 26.20
N ALA A 475 5.26 49.73 25.02
CA ALA A 475 6.17 48.65 24.64
C ALA A 475 7.56 48.75 25.31
N LEU A 476 8.01 49.94 25.68
CA LEU A 476 9.35 50.14 26.28
C LEU A 476 9.42 49.70 27.75
N ILE A 477 8.31 49.78 28.49
CA ILE A 477 8.29 49.35 29.90
C ILE A 477 8.24 47.81 30.00
N GLY A 478 7.54 47.13 29.08
CA GLY A 478 7.48 45.67 29.05
C GLY A 478 8.83 45.00 28.75
N VAL A 479 9.60 45.56 27.81
CA VAL A 479 10.91 45.02 27.41
C VAL A 479 11.95 45.21 28.51
N GLY A 480 11.98 46.37 29.18
CA GLY A 480 12.87 46.61 30.32
C GLY A 480 12.61 45.69 31.50
N SER A 481 11.33 45.39 31.77
CA SER A 481 10.91 44.48 32.85
C SER A 481 11.34 43.04 32.58
N PHE A 482 11.23 42.58 31.32
CA PHE A 482 11.62 41.23 30.91
C PHE A 482 13.13 41.00 31.05
N PHE A 483 13.97 41.95 30.61
CA PHE A 483 15.42 41.81 30.73
C PHE A 483 15.92 41.92 32.17
N GLY A 484 15.28 42.74 33.01
CA GLY A 484 15.60 42.81 34.44
C GLY A 484 15.33 41.50 35.18
N LEU A 485 14.18 40.85 34.88
CA LEU A 485 13.80 39.59 35.50
C LEU A 485 14.65 38.41 34.97
N ALA A 486 14.99 38.42 33.69
CA ALA A 486 15.91 37.43 33.09
C ALA A 486 17.33 37.51 33.70
N PHE A 487 17.85 38.72 33.94
CA PHE A 487 19.16 38.90 34.59
C PHE A 487 19.18 38.42 36.04
N LEU A 488 18.09 38.65 36.80
CA LEU A 488 17.96 38.15 38.16
C LEU A 488 17.87 36.62 38.21
N MET A 489 17.10 36.02 37.32
CA MET A 489 17.00 34.55 37.21
C MET A 489 18.32 33.91 36.77
N PHE A 490 19.05 34.53 35.85
CA PHE A 490 20.38 34.07 35.45
C PHE A 490 21.41 34.22 36.57
N GLY A 491 21.34 35.31 37.35
CA GLY A 491 22.18 35.51 38.53
C GLY A 491 21.92 34.46 39.62
N LEU A 492 20.65 34.16 39.91
CA LEU A 492 20.25 33.11 40.86
C LEU A 492 20.63 31.71 40.37
N TRP A 493 20.47 31.43 39.08
CA TRP A 493 20.92 30.18 38.46
C TRP A 493 22.45 30.02 38.52
N ARG A 494 23.20 31.09 38.23
CA ARG A 494 24.66 31.07 38.31
C ARG A 494 25.17 30.95 39.76
N TRP A 495 24.48 31.55 40.72
CA TRP A 495 24.80 31.41 42.15
C TRP A 495 24.49 30.01 42.68
N THR A 496 23.37 29.40 42.27
CA THR A 496 23.02 28.03 42.67
C THR A 496 23.93 26.98 42.03
N MET A 497 24.36 27.16 40.78
CA MET A 497 25.36 26.32 40.13
C MET A 497 26.74 26.44 40.80
N TRP A 498 27.18 27.66 41.09
CA TRP A 498 28.44 27.91 41.81
C TRP A 498 28.42 27.37 43.25
N ARG A 499 27.27 27.37 43.91
CA ARG A 499 27.07 26.76 45.25
C ARG A 499 27.05 25.24 45.20
N ARG A 500 26.64 24.63 44.08
CA ARG A 500 26.73 23.18 43.82
C ARG A 500 28.16 22.73 43.53
N GLU A 501 28.93 23.50 42.75
CA GLU A 501 30.36 23.19 42.47
C GLU A 501 31.25 23.26 43.72
N ARG A 502 30.96 24.15 44.68
CA ARG A 502 31.72 24.22 45.94
C ARG A 502 31.42 23.08 46.92
N ASN A 503 30.26 22.43 46.80
CA ASN A 503 29.92 21.29 47.64
C ASN A 503 30.50 19.95 47.13
N GLN A 504 31.13 19.93 45.94
CA GLN A 504 31.78 18.74 45.37
C GLN A 504 33.31 18.73 45.49
N ILE A 505 33.91 19.71 46.19
CA ILE A 505 35.37 19.82 46.37
C ILE A 505 35.86 19.30 47.74
N ASN A 506 34.97 18.87 48.65
CA ASN A 506 35.35 18.47 50.01
C ASN A 506 35.21 16.97 50.37
N GLU A 507 34.99 16.08 49.42
CA GLU A 507 35.11 14.63 49.65
C GLU A 507 35.79 13.96 48.46
N GLY A 508 37.13 13.98 48.47
CA GLY A 508 37.93 13.08 47.67
C GLY A 508 38.60 12.08 48.59
N THR A 509 38.24 10.79 48.46
CA THR A 509 39.20 9.67 48.47
C THR A 509 38.55 8.38 47.96
N ASP A 510 39.25 7.80 46.99
CA ASP A 510 39.33 6.38 46.60
C ASP A 510 38.23 5.70 45.77
N GLY A 511 38.55 5.51 44.48
CA GLY A 511 38.75 4.14 43.96
C GLY A 511 37.75 3.57 42.94
N ASN A 512 38.15 3.60 41.66
CA ASN A 512 37.76 2.74 40.53
C ASN A 512 36.29 2.67 40.07
N SER A 513 36.03 3.13 38.84
CA SER A 513 35.77 2.25 37.67
C SER A 513 35.43 3.11 36.46
N ALA A 514 35.95 2.68 35.31
CA ALA A 514 35.63 3.17 33.99
C ALA A 514 34.12 3.19 33.70
N VAL A 515 33.69 4.16 32.88
CA VAL A 515 32.69 4.13 31.79
C VAL A 515 32.28 5.59 31.48
N GLU A 516 32.07 5.88 30.19
CA GLU A 516 31.69 7.17 29.55
C GLU A 516 32.86 8.10 29.15
N MET A 517 33.32 8.00 27.90
CA MET A 517 32.80 8.69 26.69
C MET A 517 33.31 10.15 26.60
N ALA A 518 34.26 10.41 25.71
CA ALA A 518 34.05 10.68 24.28
C ALA A 518 33.93 12.20 24.04
N ILE A 519 34.95 12.85 23.50
CA ILE A 519 35.30 12.97 22.05
C ILE A 519 34.78 14.29 21.47
N ALA A 520 35.74 15.20 21.27
CA ALA A 520 35.98 16.03 20.09
C ALA A 520 37.25 16.81 20.48
N THR A 521 38.43 16.69 19.89
CA THR A 521 38.80 16.60 18.48
C THR A 521 40.32 16.53 18.51
N THR A 522 40.94 15.51 17.92
CA THR A 522 42.29 15.67 17.34
C THR A 522 42.48 14.61 16.27
N LEU A 523 42.48 15.10 15.05
CA LEU A 523 42.80 14.42 13.81
C LEU A 523 44.20 13.78 13.88
N GLY A 524 44.36 12.62 13.24
CA GLY A 524 45.67 12.20 12.78
C GLY A 524 45.95 10.70 12.82
N ARG A 525 45.50 10.01 11.76
CA ARG A 525 46.27 8.98 11.04
C ARG A 525 46.69 7.72 11.83
N GLY A 526 46.00 6.61 11.54
CA GLY A 526 46.48 5.27 11.86
C GLY A 526 45.52 4.21 11.36
N ASP A 527 45.90 3.54 10.27
CA ASP A 527 45.32 2.28 9.80
C ASP A 527 45.18 1.28 10.97
N SER A 528 43.95 0.85 11.26
CA SER A 528 43.68 -0.50 11.76
C SER A 528 42.21 -0.83 11.59
N ASN A 529 41.92 -1.44 10.45
CA ASN A 529 40.76 -2.24 10.11
C ASN A 529 40.29 -3.14 11.29
N PRO A 530 39.09 -2.96 11.88
CA PRO A 530 38.35 -4.07 12.43
C PRO A 530 37.44 -4.56 11.30
N LYS A 531 37.80 -5.71 10.74
CA LYS A 531 37.00 -6.42 9.73
C LYS A 531 35.57 -6.61 10.26
N LYS A 532 34.66 -5.70 9.91
CA LYS A 532 33.23 -5.99 9.91
C LYS A 532 33.01 -6.93 8.73
N GLN A 533 33.12 -8.23 9.00
CA GLN A 533 32.61 -9.24 8.10
C GLN A 533 31.13 -8.94 7.88
N SER A 534 30.77 -8.67 6.62
CA SER A 534 29.39 -8.53 6.20
C SER A 534 28.60 -9.79 6.55
N TRP A 535 27.32 -9.62 6.83
CA TRP A 535 26.34 -10.68 7.12
C TRP A 535 26.39 -11.85 6.10
N TRP A 536 26.81 -11.60 4.85
CA TRP A 536 27.10 -12.60 3.82
C TRP A 536 28.16 -13.66 4.21
N ALA A 537 29.01 -13.40 5.21
CA ALA A 537 29.97 -14.37 5.73
C ALA A 537 29.34 -15.39 6.70
N ARG A 538 28.21 -15.07 7.34
CA ARG A 538 27.51 -15.98 8.27
C ARG A 538 26.55 -16.94 7.58
N LEU A 539 26.07 -16.61 6.37
CA LEU A 539 25.24 -17.50 5.55
C LEU A 539 26.01 -18.69 4.92
N ARG A 540 27.35 -18.72 5.02
CA ARG A 540 28.14 -19.84 4.47
C ARG A 540 28.19 -21.10 5.34
N ASN A 541 27.76 -21.03 6.61
CA ASN A 541 27.85 -22.17 7.54
C ASN A 541 26.48 -22.65 8.09
N GLY A 542 25.37 -22.17 7.57
CA GLY A 542 24.06 -22.78 7.81
C GLY A 542 23.85 -23.93 6.83
N LYS A 543 23.68 -25.16 7.32
CA LYS A 543 23.45 -26.39 6.54
C LYS A 543 22.08 -26.43 5.84
N HIS A 544 21.77 -25.46 4.99
CA HIS A 544 20.69 -25.57 4.01
C HIS A 544 21.25 -25.25 2.63
N GLY A 545 21.40 -26.31 1.82
CA GLY A 545 21.97 -26.25 0.48
C GLY A 545 21.14 -25.46 -0.53
N PRO A 546 21.58 -25.37 -1.80
CA PRO A 546 21.03 -24.50 -2.83
C PRO A 546 19.61 -24.84 -3.33
N GLY A 547 18.88 -25.73 -2.65
CA GLY A 547 17.59 -26.27 -3.10
C GLY A 547 16.36 -25.41 -2.79
N ALA A 548 16.47 -24.37 -1.97
CA ALA A 548 15.29 -23.60 -1.53
C ALA A 548 14.77 -22.62 -2.61
N TYR A 549 15.64 -22.08 -3.46
CA TYR A 549 15.26 -21.04 -4.42
C TYR A 549 14.77 -21.61 -5.75
N GLN A 550 15.07 -22.87 -6.04
CA GLN A 550 14.63 -23.56 -7.25
C GLN A 550 13.21 -24.14 -7.13
N LEU A 551 12.64 -24.11 -5.91
CA LEU A 551 11.25 -24.50 -5.61
C LEU A 551 10.26 -23.31 -5.66
N ALA A 552 10.75 -22.07 -5.63
CA ALA A 552 9.89 -20.88 -5.71
C ALA A 552 9.17 -20.75 -7.07
N ASP A 553 9.76 -21.30 -8.13
CA ASP A 553 9.13 -21.36 -9.46
C ASP A 553 8.07 -22.48 -9.60
N LEU A 554 7.92 -23.34 -8.57
CA LEU A 554 6.89 -24.38 -8.49
C LEU A 554 5.81 -24.06 -7.44
N GLU A 555 6.06 -23.11 -6.54
CA GLU A 555 5.05 -22.64 -5.61
C GLU A 555 4.14 -21.61 -6.27
N ILE A 556 2.85 -21.82 -6.03
CA ILE A 556 1.78 -20.94 -6.46
C ILE A 556 1.90 -19.59 -5.73
N SER A 557 1.67 -18.47 -6.42
CA SER A 557 1.79 -17.12 -5.83
C SER A 557 0.88 -16.94 -4.60
N GLU A 558 1.26 -16.03 -3.68
CA GLU A 558 0.45 -15.68 -2.51
C GLU A 558 -0.99 -15.31 -2.91
N ASP A 559 -1.14 -14.49 -3.95
CA ASP A 559 -2.44 -14.05 -4.46
C ASP A 559 -3.27 -15.22 -5.02
N GLU A 560 -2.65 -16.17 -5.73
CA GLU A 560 -3.35 -17.37 -6.21
C GLU A 560 -3.75 -18.29 -5.06
N LYS A 561 -2.91 -18.45 -4.02
CA LYS A 561 -3.27 -19.19 -2.80
C LYS A 561 -4.50 -18.56 -2.13
N ARG A 562 -4.60 -17.21 -2.10
CA ARG A 562 -5.77 -16.49 -1.58
C ARG A 562 -7.00 -16.68 -2.46
N ARG A 563 -6.86 -16.61 -3.79
CA ARG A 563 -7.98 -16.81 -4.71
C ARG A 563 -8.63 -18.18 -4.51
N ARG A 564 -7.81 -19.24 -4.39
CA ARG A 564 -8.29 -20.59 -4.09
C ARG A 564 -9.03 -20.68 -2.75
N ARG A 565 -8.53 -19.97 -1.73
CA ARG A 565 -9.20 -19.86 -0.42
C ARG A 565 -10.56 -19.17 -0.54
N PHE A 566 -10.63 -18.05 -1.25
CA PHE A 566 -11.86 -17.30 -1.47
C PHE A 566 -12.90 -18.14 -2.25
N GLU A 567 -12.48 -18.81 -3.32
CA GLU A 567 -13.33 -19.73 -4.08
C GLU A 567 -13.84 -20.90 -3.22
N ALA A 568 -13.02 -21.42 -2.30
CA ALA A 568 -13.44 -22.46 -1.35
C ALA A 568 -14.43 -21.92 -0.31
N TYR A 569 -14.25 -20.68 0.16
CA TYR A 569 -15.21 -20.00 1.02
C TYR A 569 -16.56 -19.78 0.32
N MET A 570 -16.56 -19.26 -0.90
CA MET A 570 -17.78 -19.05 -1.68
C MET A 570 -18.53 -20.36 -1.90
N ARG A 571 -17.82 -21.45 -2.25
CA ARG A 571 -18.42 -22.80 -2.38
C ARG A 571 -19.04 -23.33 -1.08
N ARG A 572 -18.44 -23.04 0.09
CA ARG A 572 -19.01 -23.41 1.40
C ARG A 572 -20.27 -22.60 1.69
N THR A 573 -20.21 -21.29 1.50
CA THR A 573 -21.31 -20.37 1.74
C THR A 573 -22.50 -20.68 0.84
N GLU A 574 -22.26 -20.98 -0.44
CA GLU A 574 -23.31 -21.40 -1.38
C GLU A 574 -23.94 -22.73 -0.98
N ARG A 575 -23.13 -23.69 -0.49
CA ARG A 575 -23.64 -24.96 0.05
C ARG A 575 -24.51 -24.73 1.30
N GLU A 576 -24.07 -23.89 2.22
CA GLU A 576 -24.84 -23.54 3.43
C GLU A 576 -26.14 -22.80 3.09
N ARG A 577 -26.10 -21.88 2.11
CA ARG A 577 -27.30 -21.20 1.63
C ARG A 577 -28.29 -22.17 0.99
N MET A 578 -27.83 -23.10 0.15
CA MET A 578 -28.69 -24.15 -0.41
C MET A 578 -29.28 -25.04 0.68
N LEU A 579 -28.48 -25.49 1.67
CA LEU A 579 -28.98 -26.26 2.81
C LEU A 579 -29.98 -25.47 3.67
N SER A 580 -29.82 -24.14 3.77
CA SER A 580 -30.78 -23.27 4.44
C SER A 580 -32.09 -23.15 3.66
N GLU A 581 -32.06 -23.05 2.31
CA GLU A 581 -33.26 -23.02 1.47
C GLU A 581 -34.05 -24.35 1.52
N TYR A 582 -33.36 -25.49 1.68
CA TYR A 582 -34.01 -26.79 1.90
C TYR A 582 -34.58 -26.98 3.32
N THR A 583 -34.23 -26.14 4.30
CA THR A 583 -34.71 -26.26 5.69
C THR A 583 -35.83 -25.28 6.05
N VAL A 584 -36.26 -24.38 5.15
CA VAL A 584 -37.36 -23.43 5.41
C VAL A 584 -38.77 -23.94 5.07
N ASN A 585 -38.96 -25.25 4.85
CA ASN A 585 -40.28 -25.80 4.49
C ASN A 585 -40.66 -27.03 5.32
N SER A 586 -40.89 -26.85 6.62
CA SER A 586 -41.49 -27.90 7.48
C SER A 586 -42.92 -27.62 7.95
N ASP A 587 -43.51 -26.47 7.60
CA ASP A 587 -44.79 -26.05 8.19
C ASP A 587 -45.94 -25.93 7.17
N VAL A 588 -46.30 -27.02 6.50
CA VAL A 588 -47.70 -27.28 6.08
C VAL A 588 -47.96 -28.79 6.06
N THR A 589 -48.37 -29.36 7.19
CA THR A 589 -49.12 -30.62 7.19
C THR A 589 -50.57 -30.33 6.77
N LYS A 590 -50.95 -30.75 5.57
CA LYS A 590 -52.37 -30.96 5.22
C LYS A 590 -52.59 -32.46 5.06
N VAL A 591 -53.31 -33.02 6.04
CA VAL A 591 -54.00 -34.31 5.95
C VAL A 591 -55.26 -34.10 5.10
N GLY A 592 -55.48 -34.93 4.08
CA GLY A 592 -56.73 -34.94 3.33
C GLY A 592 -56.68 -35.69 1.99
N ASP A 593 -57.09 -36.95 2.05
CA ASP A 593 -57.67 -37.84 1.04
C ASP A 593 -56.86 -38.41 -0.14
N TYR A 594 -57.06 -39.73 -0.25
CA TYR A 594 -56.62 -40.71 -1.23
C TYR A 594 -57.04 -40.36 -2.66
N ASP A 595 -56.16 -40.62 -3.63
CA ASP A 595 -56.44 -41.56 -4.73
C ASP A 595 -55.18 -41.80 -5.60
N GLY A 596 -54.71 -43.05 -5.56
CA GLY A 596 -53.90 -43.79 -6.55
C GLY A 596 -52.79 -43.10 -7.34
N TRP A 597 -51.54 -43.55 -7.14
CA TRP A 597 -50.78 -44.34 -8.13
C TRP A 597 -49.47 -44.88 -7.50
N LYS A 598 -49.02 -46.02 -8.02
CA LYS A 598 -48.02 -46.94 -7.44
C LYS A 598 -46.64 -46.32 -7.27
N GLY A 599 -46.02 -46.58 -6.11
CA GLY A 599 -44.61 -46.31 -5.85
C GLY A 599 -43.68 -47.36 -6.48
N GLU A 600 -42.53 -46.89 -6.94
CA GLU A 600 -41.34 -47.67 -7.27
C GLU A 600 -40.20 -47.20 -6.36
N PHE A 601 -40.33 -47.44 -5.06
CA PHE A 601 -39.21 -47.57 -4.11
C PHE A 601 -39.68 -48.51 -2.98
N GLY A 602 -38.96 -49.62 -2.82
CA GLY A 602 -39.25 -50.64 -1.81
C GLY A 602 -38.85 -50.20 -0.40
N GLU A 603 -39.73 -50.49 0.54
CA GLU A 603 -39.67 -50.28 2.01
C GLU A 603 -38.60 -51.14 2.71
N LEU A 604 -37.80 -50.55 3.60
CA LEU A 604 -37.85 -50.53 5.09
C LEU A 604 -37.52 -51.83 5.83
N SER A 605 -36.58 -51.74 6.78
CA SER A 605 -36.91 -51.95 8.21
C SER A 605 -35.79 -51.47 9.14
N ASP A 606 -36.24 -50.74 10.16
CA ASP A 606 -35.55 -50.12 11.28
C ASP A 606 -35.41 -51.14 12.45
N PRO A 607 -34.24 -51.31 13.10
CA PRO A 607 -34.06 -52.34 14.12
C PRO A 607 -33.85 -51.80 15.55
N TRP A 608 -34.90 -51.28 16.23
CA TRP A 608 -34.93 -51.18 17.71
C TRP A 608 -36.38 -51.12 18.28
N ASP A 609 -36.96 -52.26 18.70
CA ASP A 609 -37.74 -52.42 19.96
C ASP A 609 -38.07 -53.93 20.23
N PRO A 610 -38.42 -54.41 21.45
CA PRO A 610 -37.55 -55.29 22.23
C PRO A 610 -38.28 -56.51 22.85
N ALA A 611 -37.90 -57.74 22.54
CA ALA A 611 -38.21 -58.90 23.39
C ALA A 611 -37.43 -60.14 22.92
N THR A 612 -36.97 -60.93 23.89
CA THR A 612 -36.31 -62.27 23.78
C THR A 612 -34.82 -62.24 23.42
N GLN A 613 -33.90 -62.03 24.38
CA GLN A 613 -33.29 -62.98 25.34
C GLN A 613 -32.49 -64.15 24.73
N LEU A 614 -31.26 -64.32 25.29
CA LEU A 614 -30.37 -65.51 25.34
C LEU A 614 -29.48 -65.71 24.10
N ASP A 615 -28.18 -66.04 24.16
CA ASP A 615 -27.20 -66.35 25.21
C ASP A 615 -25.79 -66.44 24.54
N TRP A 616 -24.77 -66.19 25.33
CA TRP A 616 -23.30 -66.15 25.22
C TRP A 616 -22.51 -66.88 24.09
N GLY A 617 -21.35 -66.27 23.75
CA GLY A 617 -20.09 -67.05 23.59
C GLY A 617 -19.01 -66.51 22.64
N GLN A 618 -17.93 -65.96 23.23
CA GLN A 618 -16.47 -66.11 22.93
C GLN A 618 -16.01 -66.26 21.45
N GLY A 619 -14.98 -65.59 20.91
CA GLY A 619 -13.71 -65.14 21.46
C GLY A 619 -12.56 -65.50 20.48
N HIS A 620 -11.44 -64.78 20.55
CA HIS A 620 -10.10 -65.16 20.01
C HIS A 620 -9.90 -65.17 18.47
N LYS A 621 -8.71 -64.96 17.87
CA LYS A 621 -7.37 -64.41 18.20
C LYS A 621 -6.55 -64.61 16.90
N GLY A 622 -5.64 -63.69 16.58
CA GLY A 622 -4.47 -63.95 15.72
C GLY A 622 -4.77 -64.18 14.23
N SER A 623 -3.82 -64.17 13.31
CA SER A 623 -2.37 -64.02 13.36
C SER A 623 -1.89 -64.07 11.89
N HIS A 624 -0.90 -63.25 11.56
CA HIS A 624 0.17 -63.43 10.57
C HIS A 624 -0.01 -64.27 9.29
N GLY A 625 0.55 -63.70 8.21
CA GLY A 625 1.42 -64.41 7.26
C GLY A 625 0.80 -64.51 5.87
N LYS A 626 1.29 -63.76 4.87
CA LYS A 626 2.55 -63.93 4.10
C LYS A 626 2.27 -64.68 2.80
N GLU A 627 2.67 -64.02 1.69
CA GLU A 627 3.26 -64.58 0.46
C GLU A 627 2.40 -65.59 -0.34
N ARG A 628 2.45 -65.72 -1.66
CA ARG A 628 3.03 -65.06 -2.84
C ARG A 628 2.66 -65.99 -4.01
N GLU A 629 2.55 -65.46 -5.24
CA GLU A 629 2.60 -66.17 -6.55
C GLU A 629 1.43 -67.12 -6.90
N GLN A 630 0.64 -66.89 -7.96
CA GLN A 630 0.88 -66.81 -9.43
C GLN A 630 0.61 -68.15 -10.14
N MET A 631 -0.42 -68.15 -11.00
CA MET A 631 -0.58 -68.91 -12.28
C MET A 631 -2.03 -68.68 -12.80
N ASP A 632 -2.20 -68.04 -13.97
CA ASP A 632 -2.45 -68.65 -15.30
C ASP A 632 -3.85 -69.30 -15.40
N SER A 633 -4.69 -69.13 -16.42
CA SER A 633 -4.46 -68.86 -17.85
C SER A 633 -5.77 -68.53 -18.59
N ASP A 634 -5.62 -67.79 -19.70
CA ASP A 634 -6.30 -67.88 -21.01
C ASP A 634 -7.81 -67.60 -21.21
N SER A 635 -8.13 -66.64 -22.10
CA SER A 635 -8.54 -66.97 -23.49
C SER A 635 -8.88 -65.74 -24.37
N GLU A 636 -8.19 -65.68 -25.51
CA GLU A 636 -8.64 -65.43 -26.90
C GLU A 636 -9.27 -64.11 -27.42
N ARG A 637 -8.67 -63.71 -28.57
CA ARG A 637 -9.25 -63.20 -29.83
C ARG A 637 -9.77 -61.76 -29.90
N GLU A 638 -9.67 -61.02 -31.00
CA GLU A 638 -8.92 -61.01 -32.28
C GLU A 638 -9.47 -59.78 -33.06
N GLN A 639 -8.74 -59.32 -34.08
CA GLN A 639 -9.17 -58.44 -35.20
C GLN A 639 -8.94 -56.92 -35.03
N LEU A 640 -7.87 -56.35 -35.65
CA LEU A 640 -7.73 -55.93 -37.08
C LEU A 640 -8.40 -54.54 -37.28
N LEU A 641 -7.83 -53.47 -37.85
CA LEU A 641 -6.75 -53.29 -38.82
C LEU A 641 -6.26 -51.82 -38.78
N SER A 642 -4.93 -51.65 -38.78
CA SER A 642 -4.20 -50.59 -39.48
C SER A 642 -4.40 -50.76 -41.01
N SER A 643 -4.18 -49.79 -41.90
CA SER A 643 -2.84 -49.32 -42.21
C SER A 643 -2.79 -48.20 -43.26
N GLU A 644 -1.65 -47.49 -43.20
CA GLU A 644 -0.79 -46.98 -44.31
C GLU A 644 -1.38 -45.97 -45.32
N GLY A 645 -0.62 -45.01 -45.86
CA GLY A 645 0.82 -44.74 -45.84
C GLY A 645 1.24 -44.01 -47.14
N GLY A 646 2.28 -43.16 -47.08
CA GLY A 646 3.06 -42.68 -48.24
C GLY A 646 2.96 -41.17 -48.55
N ARG A 647 3.99 -40.34 -48.23
CA ARG A 647 5.15 -39.89 -49.06
C ARG A 647 4.75 -38.99 -50.25
N THR A 648 5.17 -37.71 -50.38
CA THR A 648 6.55 -37.23 -50.66
C THR A 648 6.63 -35.66 -50.79
N HIS A 649 7.89 -35.14 -50.72
CA HIS A 649 8.46 -33.86 -51.21
C HIS A 649 8.11 -32.53 -50.50
N ALA A 650 9.02 -31.84 -49.79
CA ALA A 650 10.28 -31.14 -50.15
C ALA A 650 10.08 -29.65 -50.53
N THR A 651 10.61 -28.73 -49.72
CA THR A 651 11.54 -27.65 -50.11
C THR A 651 11.93 -26.77 -48.91
N ALA A 652 13.22 -26.45 -48.85
CA ALA A 652 13.83 -25.44 -47.98
C ALA A 652 14.43 -24.35 -48.88
N GLY A 653 14.50 -23.10 -48.40
CA GLY A 653 15.36 -22.06 -48.96
C GLY A 653 15.07 -20.64 -48.41
N PRO A 654 16.08 -19.93 -47.88
CA PRO A 654 16.09 -18.48 -47.66
C PRO A 654 16.87 -17.76 -48.80
N PRO A 655 16.94 -16.42 -48.88
CA PRO A 655 17.58 -15.52 -47.90
C PRO A 655 16.63 -14.62 -47.11
#